data_AF-A0A2N2IYJ4-F1
#
_entry.id   AF-A0A2N2IYJ4-F1
#
_cell.length_a   1.000
_cell.length_b   1.000
_cell.length_c   1.000
_cell.angle_alpha   90.00
_cell.angle_beta   90.00
_cell.angle_gamma   90.00
#
_symmetry.space_group_name_H-M   'P 1'
#
loop_
_entity.id
_entity.type
_entity.pdbx_description
1 polymer ?
#
loop_
_entity_poly.entity_id
_entity_poly.type
_entity_poly.pdbx_seq_one_letter_code
_entity_poly.pdbx_strand_id
1 'polypeptide(L)'
;MGFGTSATCRTTARCCSRRSCRRTERTRWPSPSRGRTRAASSRRCRNWLSRGPPWSSDHGSLAPAMSSCPLARDLFEWARAYYVSHAMPLRHPTRWLLALALLAATAPSCGGEESSPLPPTRDCAWAVWARASRPGATLGLTGSWNGWEGVSVPMVKRDDGWYLAYFLVPPGEYGYLVVEDGTPRLDGYNPLTMFRGEEEVSLLVSEDCSVPKLEVGAVEATDEGHVRVAGAFLTASSRQALDPGSVRVEALDGTTFRVERANPDTGEIVVGAEGLAQGKYTVTVRAKDRGGREAEPASAVVWVRPAMKTWQDGILYQIMTDRFLGDGGSRLAPPPGAGSRAGGTLDGVRAAIESGELDHLGVTAVWLSPVYLNPTEPRQGPWDGHLYEGYHGYWPDASRVVDPRLGGEQALRSLVASAHARGIRVLLDIVPNHVYETNPIFLDHQGDGWFHDGPEKCICGNAPCPWSTHIETCWFTSYLPDYQWMNPAVMQHGSSESLWWVQTFDLDGVRVDAVPMMPRAATRRIAHALRGSAAPSSEMFLLGEIYTGGGQGGINQIRYHLGPAGLDSAFDFPLMWSLRETIAHGKGSFEDIADILAASDLSYEGSGATISRIVGNHDTTRFLSEANGDAANDPWDDPPVQPVDAEPYDRHRMAMTLVMTLPGLPVVYYGDELALAGGGDPDCRRVMPDLAALNPHQALVLEHVRKLGTLRRCSPALRRGTQQTLQADKDTYAFVRDAGDGRPVLVAMSKASTAKTFALSGAELPAGSYVDVLSGEQISVGGAGVGATFTVDSLSARVLVSAMDPCR
;
A
#
# COMPACT_ATOMS: atom_id res chain seq x y z
N MET A 1 10.93 -50.38 -52.59
CA MET A 1 11.71 -50.85 -53.76
C MET A 1 13.08 -50.18 -53.68
N GLY A 2 14.19 -50.87 -53.99
CA GLY A 2 15.56 -50.40 -53.68
C GLY A 2 15.88 -50.52 -52.17
N PHE A 3 17.01 -51.01 -51.66
CA PHE A 3 18.37 -51.30 -52.18
C PHE A 3 19.11 -50.08 -52.76
N GLY A 4 20.35 -49.76 -52.38
CA GLY A 4 21.29 -50.38 -51.40
C GLY A 4 22.13 -49.28 -50.70
N THR A 5 23.31 -49.47 -50.10
CA THR A 5 24.21 -50.58 -49.70
C THR A 5 25.45 -49.88 -49.05
N SER A 6 26.30 -50.43 -48.16
CA SER A 6 26.36 -51.68 -47.38
C SER A 6 27.60 -51.67 -46.46
N ALA A 7 27.52 -52.33 -45.28
CA ALA A 7 28.60 -53.14 -44.64
C ALA A 7 29.96 -52.47 -44.27
N THR A 8 30.76 -52.88 -43.27
CA THR A 8 30.74 -53.86 -42.15
C THR A 8 31.86 -53.44 -41.16
N CYS A 9 32.29 -54.07 -40.05
CA CYS A 9 32.15 -55.33 -39.28
C CYS A 9 32.74 -54.96 -37.86
N ARG A 10 32.47 -55.49 -36.66
CA ARG A 10 31.79 -56.65 -36.00
C ARG A 10 31.38 -56.19 -34.57
N THR A 11 30.81 -56.95 -33.61
CA THR A 11 30.55 -58.39 -33.46
C THR A 11 29.24 -58.64 -32.69
N THR A 12 28.72 -59.86 -32.76
CA THR A 12 27.55 -60.43 -32.06
C THR A 12 27.71 -60.50 -30.51
N ALA A 13 26.69 -60.75 -29.65
CA ALA A 13 25.46 -61.53 -29.86
C ALA A 13 24.31 -61.33 -28.81
N ARG A 14 23.06 -61.60 -29.27
CA ARG A 14 21.92 -62.29 -28.60
C ARG A 14 21.25 -61.81 -27.28
N CYS A 15 20.01 -61.35 -27.45
CA CYS A 15 18.74 -61.91 -26.90
C CYS A 15 18.33 -61.87 -25.39
N CYS A 16 17.15 -61.26 -25.18
CA CYS A 16 15.99 -61.77 -24.41
C CYS A 16 15.94 -61.82 -22.86
N SER A 17 15.24 -60.81 -22.30
CA SER A 17 13.86 -60.94 -21.76
C SER A 17 13.55 -60.89 -20.24
N ARG A 18 12.56 -60.02 -19.93
CA ARG A 18 11.42 -60.14 -19.00
C ARG A 18 11.59 -60.31 -17.46
N ARG A 19 10.87 -59.41 -16.74
CA ARG A 19 10.31 -59.52 -15.36
C ARG A 19 11.33 -59.45 -14.19
N SER A 20 10.98 -58.97 -12.98
CA SER A 20 9.86 -58.11 -12.52
C SER A 20 10.09 -57.63 -11.06
N CYS A 21 9.18 -56.75 -10.57
CA CYS A 21 8.95 -56.36 -9.16
C CYS A 21 9.82 -55.23 -8.56
N ARG A 22 9.11 -54.27 -7.94
CA ARG A 22 9.62 -53.16 -7.10
C ARG A 22 9.54 -53.57 -5.61
N ARG A 23 10.42 -53.05 -4.73
CA ARG A 23 10.06 -52.03 -3.70
C ARG A 23 11.22 -51.65 -2.73
N THR A 24 11.04 -50.47 -2.11
CA THR A 24 11.51 -50.01 -0.76
C THR A 24 13.01 -49.80 -0.43
N GLU A 25 13.34 -48.51 -0.22
CA GLU A 25 13.89 -47.87 1.00
C GLU A 25 15.40 -47.52 1.22
N ARG A 26 15.61 -46.25 1.66
CA ARG A 26 16.77 -45.64 2.40
C ARG A 26 18.11 -45.53 1.62
N THR A 27 19.14 -44.73 1.97
CA THR A 27 19.50 -43.73 3.04
C THR A 27 20.21 -42.51 2.36
N ARG A 28 20.23 -41.24 2.81
CA ARG A 28 20.56 -40.55 4.10
C ARG A 28 22.08 -40.30 4.34
N TRP A 29 22.44 -39.06 4.77
CA TRP A 29 23.78 -38.53 5.17
C TRP A 29 24.74 -38.09 4.03
N PRO A 30 25.81 -37.26 4.28
CA PRO A 30 26.38 -36.79 5.56
C PRO A 30 26.62 -35.26 5.73
N SER A 31 27.13 -34.87 6.91
CA SER A 31 27.73 -33.56 7.22
C SER A 31 29.20 -33.69 7.69
N PRO A 32 30.01 -32.61 7.75
CA PRO A 32 31.35 -32.61 8.35
C PRO A 32 31.52 -31.69 9.59
N SER A 33 32.61 -31.88 10.36
CA SER A 33 33.05 -31.08 11.54
C SER A 33 34.54 -31.42 11.90
N ARG A 34 35.23 -31.01 12.99
CA ARG A 34 34.86 -30.45 14.31
C ARG A 34 36.11 -29.89 15.07
N GLY A 35 36.08 -28.66 15.62
CA GLY A 35 37.10 -28.16 16.57
C GLY A 35 36.78 -26.75 17.10
N ARG A 36 36.53 -26.50 18.40
CA ARG A 36 37.43 -26.52 19.59
C ARG A 36 38.55 -25.46 19.47
N THR A 37 38.77 -24.53 20.42
CA THR A 37 38.84 -24.74 21.89
C THR A 37 38.46 -23.56 22.82
N ARG A 38 37.77 -23.89 23.92
CA ARG A 38 37.95 -23.45 25.33
C ARG A 38 38.18 -21.95 25.73
N ALA A 39 37.21 -21.44 26.50
CA ALA A 39 37.29 -21.14 27.96
C ALA A 39 37.26 -19.68 28.51
N ALA A 40 36.26 -19.48 29.40
CA ALA A 40 36.31 -18.80 30.71
C ALA A 40 36.30 -17.25 30.85
N SER A 41 35.22 -16.75 31.49
CA SER A 41 35.18 -15.69 32.53
C SER A 41 35.55 -14.23 32.17
N SER A 42 35.08 -13.18 32.86
CA SER A 42 33.86 -12.96 33.67
C SER A 42 33.68 -11.48 34.07
N ARG A 43 32.43 -11.01 34.26
CA ARG A 43 31.98 -9.92 35.16
C ARG A 43 32.63 -8.50 35.08
N ARG A 44 31.75 -7.54 34.76
CA ARG A 44 31.51 -6.22 35.40
C ARG A 44 32.35 -4.96 35.06
N CYS A 45 31.58 -3.87 34.90
CA CYS A 45 31.89 -2.45 35.15
C CYS A 45 32.86 -1.72 34.20
N ARG A 46 32.91 -0.37 34.16
CA ARG A 46 31.94 0.76 34.34
C ARG A 46 32.75 2.07 34.21
N ASN A 47 32.26 3.08 33.47
CA ASN A 47 32.93 4.40 33.23
C ASN A 47 34.22 4.27 32.37
N TRP A 48 34.61 5.23 31.53
CA TRP A 48 34.84 6.66 31.80
C TRP A 48 34.56 7.59 30.59
N LEU A 49 34.09 8.80 30.89
CA LEU A 49 34.11 9.98 29.99
C LEU A 49 35.30 10.87 30.38
N SER A 50 36.19 11.22 29.46
CA SER A 50 36.97 12.49 29.51
C SER A 50 37.80 12.72 28.24
N ARG A 51 38.05 14.01 27.94
CA ARG A 51 38.99 14.61 26.95
C ARG A 51 38.41 14.94 25.56
N GLY A 52 37.96 16.18 25.40
CA GLY A 52 37.92 16.87 24.11
C GLY A 52 39.19 17.73 23.89
N PRO A 53 39.53 18.10 22.65
CA PRO A 53 40.61 19.04 22.32
C PRO A 53 40.18 20.51 22.57
N PRO A 54 41.14 21.46 22.65
CA PRO A 54 40.86 22.84 23.03
C PRO A 54 40.31 23.71 21.90
N TRP A 55 39.61 24.78 22.27
CA TRP A 55 39.33 25.91 21.38
C TRP A 55 40.61 26.74 21.15
N SER A 56 40.82 27.17 19.91
CA SER A 56 41.74 28.26 19.55
C SER A 56 40.94 29.41 18.95
N SER A 57 41.20 30.63 19.39
CA SER A 57 40.47 31.83 18.98
C SER A 57 41.16 32.55 17.83
N ASP A 58 40.46 32.76 16.71
CA ASP A 58 40.74 33.83 15.76
C ASP A 58 39.43 34.34 15.15
N HIS A 59 39.10 35.61 15.39
CA HIS A 59 37.95 36.29 14.78
C HIS A 59 38.45 37.35 13.79
N GLY A 60 38.42 37.01 12.50
CA GLY A 60 38.73 37.93 11.40
C GLY A 60 37.50 38.28 10.57
N SER A 61 37.20 39.58 10.48
CA SER A 61 36.34 40.21 9.45
C SER A 61 35.00 39.53 9.08
N LEU A 62 33.93 39.86 9.79
CA LEU A 62 32.57 39.92 9.22
C LEU A 62 31.76 41.09 9.81
N ALA A 63 31.92 42.25 9.20
CA ALA A 63 31.06 43.43 9.35
C ALA A 63 31.08 44.14 7.98
N PRO A 64 29.92 44.49 7.39
CA PRO A 64 28.88 45.28 8.08
C PRO A 64 27.44 44.78 7.86
N ALA A 65 26.75 44.40 8.95
CA ALA A 65 25.31 44.12 8.94
C ALA A 65 24.60 44.45 10.27
N MET A 66 25.24 45.22 11.16
CA MET A 66 24.73 45.50 12.52
C MET A 66 24.92 46.97 12.92
N SER A 67 24.10 47.85 12.33
CA SER A 67 24.06 49.29 12.64
C SER A 67 22.65 49.88 12.80
N SER A 68 21.60 49.06 12.64
CA SER A 68 20.22 49.50 12.42
C SER A 68 19.20 49.13 13.52
N CYS A 69 19.60 48.50 14.62
CA CYS A 69 18.70 48.21 15.75
C CYS A 69 19.39 48.33 17.13
N PRO A 70 19.16 49.42 17.89
CA PRO A 70 19.72 49.58 19.24
C PRO A 70 19.17 48.56 20.25
N LEU A 71 17.86 48.31 20.24
CA LEU A 71 17.17 47.46 21.22
C LEU A 71 17.65 46.00 21.23
N ALA A 72 17.99 45.44 20.07
CA ALA A 72 18.50 44.08 19.96
C ALA A 72 19.87 43.90 20.65
N ARG A 73 20.71 44.94 20.68
CA ARG A 73 22.04 44.90 21.28
C ARG A 73 21.97 44.85 22.81
N ASP A 74 21.09 45.63 23.41
CA ASP A 74 20.95 45.68 24.87
C ASP A 74 20.29 44.40 25.42
N LEU A 75 19.35 43.81 24.68
CA LEU A 75 18.77 42.50 24.99
C LEU A 75 19.80 41.36 24.92
N PHE A 76 20.72 41.42 23.95
CA PHE A 76 21.79 40.41 23.80
C PHE A 76 22.83 40.51 24.93
N GLU A 77 23.26 41.72 25.30
CA GLU A 77 24.14 41.93 26.46
C GLU A 77 23.47 41.51 27.78
N TRP A 78 22.17 41.78 27.96
CA TRP A 78 21.41 41.32 29.13
C TRP A 78 21.34 39.80 29.23
N ALA A 79 20.96 39.11 28.14
CA ALA A 79 20.89 37.65 28.10
C ALA A 79 22.27 36.99 28.36
N ARG A 80 23.33 37.60 27.83
CA ARG A 80 24.73 37.19 28.03
C ARG A 80 25.17 37.34 29.50
N ALA A 81 24.83 38.44 30.16
CA ALA A 81 25.11 38.65 31.57
C ALA A 81 24.32 37.68 32.49
N TYR A 82 23.07 37.38 32.13
CA TYR A 82 22.23 36.44 32.86
C TYR A 82 22.78 35.00 32.79
N TYR A 83 23.23 34.54 31.62
CA TYR A 83 23.74 33.18 31.44
C TYR A 83 25.11 32.91 32.08
N VAL A 84 25.99 33.92 32.15
CA VAL A 84 27.33 33.77 32.75
C VAL A 84 27.30 33.65 34.28
N SER A 85 26.19 34.04 34.94
CA SER A 85 26.12 34.13 36.40
C SER A 85 25.47 32.93 37.12
N HIS A 86 24.80 32.00 36.41
CA HIS A 86 23.98 30.95 37.03
C HIS A 86 24.17 29.55 36.42
N ALA A 87 25.08 28.75 36.98
CA ALA A 87 25.38 27.40 36.52
C ALA A 87 24.70 26.30 37.37
N MET A 88 23.55 25.78 36.92
CA MET A 88 22.90 24.56 37.47
C MET A 88 22.15 23.75 36.39
N PRO A 89 21.93 22.43 36.58
CA PRO A 89 21.51 21.53 35.50
C PRO A 89 20.00 21.54 35.22
N LEU A 90 19.65 21.28 33.95
CA LEU A 90 18.29 21.32 33.42
C LEU A 90 17.42 20.13 33.87
N ARG A 91 16.25 20.44 34.43
CA ARG A 91 15.04 19.58 34.42
C ARG A 91 13.81 20.47 34.19
N HIS A 92 12.77 19.88 33.61
CA HIS A 92 11.48 20.48 33.16
C HIS A 92 11.54 21.35 31.88
N PRO A 93 10.70 21.07 30.86
CA PRO A 93 10.75 21.75 29.55
C PRO A 93 9.95 23.06 29.47
N THR A 94 9.05 23.33 30.43
CA THR A 94 8.01 24.37 30.36
C THR A 94 8.49 25.82 30.30
N ARG A 95 9.80 26.10 30.45
CA ARG A 95 10.36 27.45 30.32
C ARG A 95 10.85 27.81 28.91
N TRP A 96 11.08 26.84 28.03
CA TRP A 96 11.47 27.12 26.64
C TRP A 96 10.32 27.75 25.83
N LEU A 97 9.08 27.34 26.10
CA LEU A 97 7.88 27.89 25.46
C LEU A 97 7.69 29.39 25.74
N LEU A 98 8.05 29.87 26.94
CA LEU A 98 7.97 31.29 27.30
C LEU A 98 9.02 32.15 26.57
N ALA A 99 10.22 31.62 26.33
CA ALA A 99 11.24 32.32 25.54
C ALA A 99 10.84 32.43 24.06
N LEU A 100 10.27 31.36 23.49
CA LEU A 100 9.76 31.34 22.11
C LEU A 100 8.52 32.24 21.94
N ALA A 101 7.60 32.25 22.92
CA ALA A 101 6.44 33.14 22.90
C ALA A 101 6.83 34.63 22.93
N LEU A 102 7.85 35.00 23.71
CA LEU A 102 8.37 36.38 23.74
C LEU A 102 9.08 36.78 22.44
N LEU A 103 9.80 35.85 21.78
CA LEU A 103 10.38 36.09 20.45
C LEU A 103 9.31 36.25 19.37
N ALA A 104 8.24 35.46 19.41
CA ALA A 104 7.12 35.59 18.47
C ALA A 104 6.35 36.91 18.65
N ALA A 105 6.20 37.39 19.89
CA ALA A 105 5.45 38.60 20.21
C ALA A 105 6.11 39.92 19.74
N THR A 106 7.40 39.92 19.41
CA THR A 106 8.14 41.14 19.01
C THR A 106 8.48 41.23 17.52
N ALA A 107 8.04 40.27 16.70
CA ALA A 107 8.31 40.26 15.26
C ALA A 107 7.69 41.43 14.44
N PRO A 108 6.47 41.94 14.71
CA PRO A 108 5.75 42.79 13.75
C PRO A 108 6.06 44.31 13.84
N SER A 109 7.16 44.74 14.47
CA SER A 109 7.49 46.17 14.64
C SER A 109 8.76 46.66 13.89
N CYS A 110 9.32 45.84 13.00
CA CYS A 110 10.41 46.25 12.10
C CYS A 110 9.87 46.56 10.69
N GLY A 111 9.13 47.67 10.56
CA GLY A 111 8.61 48.16 9.29
C GLY A 111 9.70 48.67 8.35
N GLY A 112 10.34 47.76 7.61
CA GLY A 112 10.81 48.06 6.26
C GLY A 112 9.62 48.16 5.30
N GLU A 113 9.82 48.70 4.11
CA GLU A 113 8.77 48.69 3.07
C GLU A 113 8.45 47.25 2.69
N GLU A 114 7.23 46.79 2.97
CA GLU A 114 6.71 45.54 2.40
C GLU A 114 6.58 45.70 0.89
N SER A 115 7.61 45.28 0.15
CA SER A 115 7.48 45.00 -1.27
C SER A 115 6.35 43.98 -1.43
N SER A 116 5.23 44.40 -2.03
CA SER A 116 4.04 43.56 -2.21
C SER A 116 4.48 42.17 -2.69
N PRO A 117 4.17 41.08 -1.95
CA PRO A 117 4.79 39.79 -2.19
C PRO A 117 4.36 39.27 -3.56
N LEU A 118 5.28 39.39 -4.52
CA LEU A 118 5.08 39.06 -5.93
C LEU A 118 4.55 37.63 -6.08
N PRO A 119 3.71 37.36 -7.09
CA PRO A 119 3.16 36.03 -7.26
C PRO A 119 4.32 35.07 -7.60
N PRO A 120 4.33 33.87 -7.01
CA PRO A 120 5.43 32.93 -7.21
C PRO A 120 5.63 32.65 -8.70
N THR A 121 6.89 32.58 -9.14
CA THR A 121 7.24 32.19 -10.52
C THR A 121 7.68 30.74 -10.51
N ARG A 122 7.26 29.94 -11.51
CA ARG A 122 7.80 28.60 -11.70
C ARG A 122 9.32 28.69 -11.89
N ASP A 123 10.07 27.97 -11.04
CA ASP A 123 11.47 27.66 -11.30
C ASP A 123 11.53 26.36 -12.11
N CYS A 124 12.45 26.32 -13.06
CA CYS A 124 12.59 25.32 -14.10
C CYS A 124 13.98 24.69 -14.07
N ALA A 125 14.88 25.25 -13.26
CA ALA A 125 16.23 24.76 -13.09
C ALA A 125 16.25 23.62 -12.07
N TRP A 126 16.82 22.50 -12.50
CA TRP A 126 16.87 21.26 -11.74
C TRP A 126 17.98 21.28 -10.71
N ALA A 127 17.60 21.21 -9.44
CA ALA A 127 18.49 21.12 -8.29
C ALA A 127 18.75 19.64 -7.93
N VAL A 128 19.82 19.05 -8.45
CA VAL A 128 20.24 17.68 -8.08
C VAL A 128 21.23 17.75 -6.93
N TRP A 129 20.94 17.02 -5.86
CA TRP A 129 21.71 17.02 -4.61
C TRP A 129 22.34 15.65 -4.37
N ALA A 130 23.67 15.61 -4.22
CA ALA A 130 24.38 14.36 -3.96
C ALA A 130 25.40 14.51 -2.83
N ARG A 131 25.73 13.39 -2.19
CA ARG A 131 26.88 13.26 -1.30
C ARG A 131 27.90 12.32 -1.93
N ALA A 132 29.18 12.64 -1.77
CA ALA A 132 30.27 11.77 -2.18
C ALA A 132 30.38 10.58 -1.21
N SER A 133 30.58 9.37 -1.74
CA SER A 133 30.83 8.17 -0.93
C SER A 133 32.22 8.21 -0.25
N ARG A 134 33.19 8.90 -0.86
CA ARG A 134 34.57 9.03 -0.37
C ARG A 134 34.95 10.49 -0.09
N PRO A 135 35.64 10.79 1.01
CA PRO A 135 36.17 12.13 1.28
C PRO A 135 37.11 12.61 0.16
N GLY A 136 36.84 13.80 -0.38
CA GLY A 136 37.67 14.43 -1.41
C GLY A 136 37.32 14.08 -2.86
N ALA A 137 36.36 13.19 -3.10
CA ALA A 137 35.90 12.89 -4.45
C ALA A 137 35.22 14.09 -5.14
N THR A 138 35.20 14.05 -6.46
CA THR A 138 34.53 15.01 -7.36
C THR A 138 33.20 14.43 -7.83
N LEU A 139 32.14 15.25 -7.87
CA LEU A 139 30.83 14.86 -8.38
C LEU A 139 30.42 15.68 -9.61
N GLY A 140 29.78 15.01 -10.57
CA GLY A 140 29.16 15.58 -11.76
C GLY A 140 27.93 14.78 -12.17
N LEU A 141 27.20 15.23 -13.19
CA LEU A 141 26.09 14.51 -13.82
C LEU A 141 26.41 14.19 -15.28
N THR A 142 25.87 13.07 -15.75
CA THR A 142 25.73 12.71 -17.17
C THR A 142 24.27 12.31 -17.43
N GLY A 143 23.74 12.57 -18.62
CA GLY A 143 22.34 12.32 -18.93
C GLY A 143 21.96 12.38 -20.41
N SER A 144 20.73 11.99 -20.72
CA SER A 144 20.23 11.92 -22.10
C SER A 144 20.07 13.28 -22.78
N TRP A 145 20.00 14.39 -22.03
CA TRP A 145 19.86 15.76 -22.56
C TRP A 145 21.00 16.17 -23.50
N ASN A 146 22.18 15.57 -23.39
CA ASN A 146 23.29 15.71 -24.34
C ASN A 146 23.78 14.36 -24.88
N GLY A 147 22.87 13.40 -25.06
CA GLY A 147 23.20 12.09 -25.64
C GLY A 147 24.19 11.25 -24.82
N TRP A 148 24.32 11.53 -23.52
CA TRP A 148 25.30 10.92 -22.61
C TRP A 148 26.78 11.23 -22.94
N GLU A 149 27.06 12.34 -23.64
CA GLU A 149 28.45 12.78 -23.91
C GLU A 149 29.12 13.28 -22.61
N GLY A 150 29.75 12.35 -21.89
CA GLY A 150 30.60 12.63 -20.73
C GLY A 150 29.87 13.22 -19.52
N VAL A 151 30.63 13.84 -18.62
CA VAL A 151 30.10 14.65 -17.51
C VAL A 151 29.77 16.04 -18.05
N SER A 152 28.48 16.32 -18.23
CA SER A 152 28.00 17.57 -18.85
C SER A 152 27.57 18.64 -17.84
N VAL A 153 27.32 18.27 -16.58
CA VAL A 153 27.01 19.22 -15.50
C VAL A 153 27.90 18.96 -14.27
N PRO A 154 28.86 19.82 -13.93
CA PRO A 154 29.65 19.67 -12.70
C PRO A 154 28.82 20.03 -11.46
N MET A 155 28.99 19.31 -10.34
CA MET A 155 28.32 19.62 -9.08
C MET A 155 29.23 20.45 -8.16
N VAL A 156 28.70 21.54 -7.59
CA VAL A 156 29.44 22.42 -6.68
C VAL A 156 29.33 21.90 -5.25
N LYS A 157 30.47 21.65 -4.61
CA LYS A 157 30.55 21.24 -3.20
C LYS A 157 30.17 22.38 -2.26
N ARG A 158 29.47 22.04 -1.18
CA ARG A 158 29.05 22.91 -0.07
C ARG A 158 29.73 22.52 1.25
N ASP A 159 29.72 23.44 2.21
CA ASP A 159 30.35 23.25 3.54
C ASP A 159 29.69 22.15 4.38
N ASP A 160 28.40 21.91 4.14
CA ASP A 160 27.57 20.85 4.74
C ASP A 160 27.86 19.43 4.16
N GLY A 161 28.86 19.32 3.28
CA GLY A 161 29.30 18.09 2.64
C GLY A 161 28.46 17.62 1.45
N TRP A 162 27.38 18.33 1.12
CA TRP A 162 26.62 18.10 -0.11
C TRP A 162 27.30 18.69 -1.33
N TYR A 163 26.90 18.20 -2.50
CA TYR A 163 27.21 18.76 -3.80
C TYR A 163 25.89 19.07 -4.50
N LEU A 164 25.82 20.21 -5.17
CA LEU A 164 24.63 20.69 -5.87
C LEU A 164 24.96 20.96 -7.33
N ALA A 165 24.19 20.38 -8.25
CA ALA A 165 24.07 20.88 -9.61
C ALA A 165 22.73 21.63 -9.75
N TYR A 166 22.76 22.79 -10.41
CA TYR A 166 21.57 23.60 -10.71
C TYR A 166 21.65 24.00 -12.19
N PHE A 167 20.76 23.46 -13.02
CA PHE A 167 20.87 23.52 -14.47
C PHE A 167 19.50 23.48 -15.16
N LEU A 168 19.42 23.99 -16.38
CA LEU A 168 18.20 24.00 -17.19
C LEU A 168 18.27 22.90 -18.27
N VAL A 169 17.16 22.21 -18.47
CA VAL A 169 16.89 21.35 -19.64
C VAL A 169 15.51 21.71 -20.21
N PRO A 170 15.22 21.44 -21.49
CA PRO A 170 13.88 21.61 -22.05
C PRO A 170 12.81 20.77 -21.30
N PRO A 171 11.51 21.02 -21.51
CA PRO A 171 10.45 20.16 -20.98
C PRO A 171 10.56 18.73 -21.56
N GLY A 172 10.35 17.71 -20.72
CA GLY A 172 10.45 16.30 -21.11
C GLY A 172 11.12 15.40 -20.06
N GLU A 173 11.17 14.10 -20.36
CA GLU A 173 11.81 13.08 -19.51
C GLU A 173 13.26 12.83 -19.90
N TYR A 174 14.16 12.79 -18.91
CA TYR A 174 15.59 12.59 -19.09
C TYR A 174 16.14 11.57 -18.11
N GLY A 175 16.87 10.58 -18.63
CA GLY A 175 17.66 9.65 -17.83
C GLY A 175 18.99 10.30 -17.46
N TYR A 176 19.45 10.11 -16.21
CA TYR A 176 20.73 10.64 -15.74
C TYR A 176 21.39 9.77 -14.67
N LEU A 177 22.68 10.00 -14.46
CA LEU A 177 23.52 9.34 -13.46
C LEU A 177 24.43 10.36 -12.78
N VAL A 178 24.63 10.19 -11.47
CA VAL A 178 25.64 10.93 -10.69
C VAL A 178 26.99 10.24 -10.89
N VAL A 179 28.00 11.00 -11.30
CA VAL A 179 29.35 10.51 -11.61
C VAL A 179 30.30 10.91 -10.50
N GLU A 180 30.90 9.94 -9.81
CA GLU A 180 31.84 10.13 -8.71
C GLU A 180 33.25 9.68 -9.11
N ASP A 181 34.18 10.64 -9.26
CA ASP A 181 35.53 10.43 -9.83
C ASP A 181 35.56 9.63 -11.15
N GLY A 182 34.54 9.81 -11.99
CA GLY A 182 34.39 9.10 -13.27
C GLY A 182 33.55 7.81 -13.21
N THR A 183 33.19 7.32 -12.02
CA THR A 183 32.29 6.16 -11.86
C THR A 183 30.83 6.62 -11.79
N PRO A 184 29.96 6.24 -12.73
CA PRO A 184 28.53 6.58 -12.67
C PRO A 184 27.79 5.73 -11.63
N ARG A 185 26.70 6.28 -11.09
CA ARG A 185 25.73 5.61 -10.22
C ARG A 185 24.39 6.35 -10.25
N LEU A 186 23.33 5.67 -9.81
CA LEU A 186 22.04 6.31 -9.51
C LEU A 186 22.20 7.46 -8.49
N ASP A 187 21.32 8.45 -8.59
CA ASP A 187 21.08 9.35 -7.47
C ASP A 187 20.28 8.61 -6.38
N GLY A 188 20.89 8.43 -5.21
CA GLY A 188 20.25 7.81 -4.05
C GLY A 188 19.18 8.67 -3.37
N TYR A 189 19.01 9.93 -3.78
CA TYR A 189 17.98 10.84 -3.29
C TYR A 189 16.79 11.00 -4.24
N ASN A 190 16.93 10.56 -5.49
CA ASN A 190 15.84 10.49 -6.45
C ASN A 190 15.20 9.08 -6.45
N PRO A 191 13.93 8.92 -6.02
CA PRO A 191 13.28 7.62 -6.07
C PRO A 191 12.88 7.21 -7.49
N LEU A 192 12.77 8.14 -8.45
CA LEU A 192 12.34 7.84 -9.80
C LEU A 192 13.50 7.38 -10.68
N THR A 193 13.25 6.32 -11.44
CA THR A 193 14.19 5.70 -12.37
C THR A 193 13.50 5.39 -13.69
N MET A 194 14.31 5.26 -14.74
CA MET A 194 13.95 4.79 -16.08
C MET A 194 15.11 3.91 -16.60
N PHE A 195 15.04 3.46 -17.84
CA PHE A 195 16.04 2.54 -18.39
C PHE A 195 16.75 3.08 -19.65
N ARG A 196 18.00 2.67 -19.83
CA ARG A 196 18.85 2.89 -21.01
C ARG A 196 19.25 1.52 -21.58
N GLY A 197 18.34 0.91 -22.35
CA GLY A 197 18.41 -0.52 -22.62
C GLY A 197 18.13 -1.28 -21.32
N GLU A 198 19.02 -2.17 -20.90
CA GLU A 198 18.90 -2.91 -19.63
C GLU A 198 19.41 -2.12 -18.40
N GLU A 199 20.06 -0.97 -18.58
CA GLU A 199 20.66 -0.19 -17.49
C GLU A 199 19.63 0.74 -16.82
N GLU A 200 19.35 0.54 -15.53
CA GLU A 200 18.54 1.47 -14.74
C GLU A 200 19.31 2.79 -14.49
N VAL A 201 18.66 3.92 -14.78
CA VAL A 201 19.18 5.28 -14.61
C VAL A 201 18.16 6.16 -13.87
N SER A 202 18.60 7.22 -13.18
CA SER A 202 17.70 8.12 -12.46
C SER A 202 16.86 8.95 -13.45
N LEU A 203 15.59 9.17 -13.15
CA LEU A 203 14.65 9.89 -14.02
C LEU A 203 14.45 11.35 -13.56
N LEU A 204 14.61 12.28 -14.48
CA LEU A 204 14.30 13.71 -14.36
C LEU A 204 13.08 14.01 -15.25
N VAL A 205 12.06 14.71 -14.73
CA VAL A 205 10.79 14.98 -15.43
C VAL A 205 10.55 16.48 -15.51
N SER A 206 11.10 17.14 -16.53
CA SER A 206 11.11 18.60 -16.65
C SER A 206 9.75 19.13 -17.11
N GLU A 207 9.11 19.99 -16.30
CA GLU A 207 7.81 20.62 -16.60
C GLU A 207 7.92 21.79 -17.60
N ASP A 208 6.82 22.16 -18.28
CA ASP A 208 6.79 23.33 -19.16
C ASP A 208 6.43 24.64 -18.45
N CYS A 209 7.46 25.32 -17.93
CA CYS A 209 7.38 26.68 -17.41
C CYS A 209 6.91 27.78 -18.38
N SER A 210 6.70 27.50 -19.67
CA SER A 210 6.17 28.48 -20.63
C SER A 210 4.71 28.85 -20.33
N VAL A 211 3.97 27.93 -19.69
CA VAL A 211 2.62 28.12 -19.15
C VAL A 211 2.61 28.29 -17.62
N PRO A 212 1.65 29.04 -17.05
CA PRO A 212 1.45 29.08 -15.61
C PRO A 212 1.01 27.72 -15.06
N LYS A 213 1.01 27.57 -13.73
CA LYS A 213 0.56 26.35 -13.03
C LYS A 213 -0.29 26.71 -11.83
N LEU A 214 -1.31 25.91 -11.54
CA LEU A 214 -2.03 25.96 -10.27
C LEU A 214 -1.47 24.88 -9.32
N GLU A 215 -1.35 25.21 -8.05
CA GLU A 215 -1.00 24.25 -7.00
C GLU A 215 -1.95 24.39 -5.80
N VAL A 216 -2.44 23.27 -5.27
CA VAL A 216 -3.28 23.22 -4.06
C VAL A 216 -2.38 23.11 -2.85
N GLY A 217 -2.43 24.10 -1.96
CA GLY A 217 -1.61 24.16 -0.75
C GLY A 217 -2.32 23.63 0.50
N ALA A 218 -3.66 23.75 0.56
CA ALA A 218 -4.47 23.23 1.67
C ALA A 218 -5.87 22.81 1.21
N VAL A 219 -6.40 21.78 1.87
CA VAL A 219 -7.77 21.30 1.76
C VAL A 219 -8.33 21.17 3.18
N GLU A 220 -9.45 21.82 3.44
CA GLU A 220 -10.14 21.83 4.72
C GLU A 220 -11.60 21.43 4.54
N ALA A 221 -12.12 20.59 5.43
CA ALA A 221 -13.51 20.16 5.46
C ALA A 221 -13.99 19.99 6.91
N THR A 222 -15.23 20.36 7.19
CA THR A 222 -15.86 20.17 8.50
C THR A 222 -16.99 19.14 8.44
N ASP A 223 -17.34 18.55 9.59
CA ASP A 223 -18.40 17.53 9.65
C ASP A 223 -19.80 18.16 9.43
N GLU A 224 -19.93 19.50 9.44
CA GLU A 224 -21.11 20.28 9.03
C GLU A 224 -21.20 20.51 7.51
N GLY A 225 -20.18 20.12 6.73
CA GLY A 225 -20.18 20.28 5.28
C GLY A 225 -19.73 21.66 4.78
N HIS A 226 -18.95 22.39 5.57
CA HIS A 226 -18.17 23.52 5.06
C HIS A 226 -16.85 22.99 4.47
N VAL A 227 -16.50 23.41 3.26
CA VAL A 227 -15.28 23.02 2.55
C VAL A 227 -14.55 24.25 2.02
N ARG A 228 -13.22 24.25 2.17
CA ARG A 228 -12.30 25.26 1.66
C ARG A 228 -11.11 24.58 1.00
N VAL A 229 -10.80 24.98 -0.24
CA VAL A 229 -9.58 24.58 -0.96
C VAL A 229 -8.78 25.85 -1.24
N ALA A 230 -7.54 25.90 -0.78
CA ALA A 230 -6.65 27.05 -0.94
C ALA A 230 -5.39 26.64 -1.71
N GLY A 231 -4.93 27.54 -2.59
CA GLY A 231 -3.82 27.26 -3.51
C GLY A 231 -3.17 28.52 -4.06
N ALA A 232 -2.20 28.32 -4.94
CA ALA A 232 -1.41 29.38 -5.57
C ALA A 232 -1.40 29.24 -7.10
N PHE A 233 -1.44 30.38 -7.78
CA PHE A 233 -1.14 30.53 -9.19
C PHE A 233 0.35 30.83 -9.36
N LEU A 234 1.11 29.83 -9.81
CA LEU A 234 2.51 29.99 -10.20
C LEU A 234 2.59 30.61 -11.59
N THR A 235 3.17 31.80 -11.68
CA THR A 235 3.37 32.49 -12.96
C THR A 235 4.40 31.76 -13.83
N ALA A 236 4.11 31.66 -15.14
CA ALA A 236 5.09 31.26 -16.15
C ALA A 236 6.33 32.17 -16.12
N SER A 237 7.45 31.70 -16.68
CA SER A 237 8.75 32.41 -16.76
C SER A 237 8.66 33.92 -17.10
N SER A 238 7.73 34.26 -17.97
CA SER A 238 7.26 35.61 -18.36
C SER A 238 6.69 36.55 -17.27
N ARG A 239 6.40 36.04 -16.06
CA ARG A 239 5.84 36.75 -14.89
C ARG A 239 4.55 37.55 -15.11
N GLN A 240 3.67 37.08 -16.00
CA GLN A 240 2.31 37.61 -16.09
C GLN A 240 1.48 37.14 -14.89
N ALA A 241 0.89 38.10 -14.17
CA ALA A 241 0.03 37.83 -13.02
C ALA A 241 -1.28 37.14 -13.42
N LEU A 242 -1.92 36.50 -12.44
CA LEU A 242 -3.28 35.94 -12.54
C LEU A 242 -4.30 37.00 -13.02
N ASP A 243 -5.23 36.59 -13.87
CA ASP A 243 -6.51 37.28 -14.09
C ASP A 243 -7.58 36.71 -13.13
N PRO A 244 -8.02 37.44 -12.09
CA PRO A 244 -9.09 36.98 -11.19
C PRO A 244 -10.41 36.70 -11.90
N GLY A 245 -10.70 37.37 -13.02
CA GLY A 245 -11.90 37.15 -13.84
C GLY A 245 -11.89 35.83 -14.60
N SER A 246 -10.72 35.18 -14.73
CA SER A 246 -10.53 33.92 -15.43
C SER A 246 -10.78 32.67 -14.57
N VAL A 247 -10.76 32.79 -13.24
CA VAL A 247 -10.80 31.62 -12.34
C VAL A 247 -12.12 30.87 -12.45
N ARG A 248 -12.06 29.57 -12.74
CA ARG A 248 -13.21 28.65 -12.80
C ARG A 248 -12.96 27.46 -11.87
N VAL A 249 -14.06 26.88 -11.40
CA VAL A 249 -14.06 25.78 -10.44
C VAL A 249 -15.10 24.77 -10.90
N GLU A 250 -14.67 23.52 -11.09
CA GLU A 250 -15.45 22.45 -11.70
C GLU A 250 -15.38 21.23 -10.76
N ALA A 251 -16.47 20.93 -10.05
CA ALA A 251 -16.59 19.68 -9.29
C ALA A 251 -17.12 18.57 -10.20
N LEU A 252 -16.56 17.36 -10.07
CA LEU A 252 -16.83 16.23 -10.96
C LEU A 252 -18.28 15.72 -10.88
N ASP A 253 -18.93 15.90 -9.73
CA ASP A 253 -20.35 15.60 -9.47
C ASP A 253 -21.30 16.74 -9.88
N GLY A 254 -20.77 17.90 -10.29
CA GLY A 254 -21.54 19.12 -10.57
C GLY A 254 -21.83 20.00 -9.34
N THR A 255 -21.29 19.69 -8.16
CA THR A 255 -21.46 20.53 -6.96
C THR A 255 -20.91 21.94 -7.17
N THR A 256 -21.66 22.96 -6.77
CA THR A 256 -21.32 24.36 -7.02
C THR A 256 -20.35 24.91 -5.97
N PHE A 257 -19.07 24.95 -6.31
CA PHE A 257 -18.05 25.70 -5.58
C PHE A 257 -18.01 27.17 -6.02
N ARG A 258 -17.60 28.06 -5.12
CA ARG A 258 -17.45 29.50 -5.36
C ARG A 258 -16.00 29.93 -5.20
N VAL A 259 -15.54 30.87 -6.02
CA VAL A 259 -14.27 31.56 -5.79
C VAL A 259 -14.49 32.57 -4.66
N GLU A 260 -13.91 32.30 -3.49
CA GLU A 260 -13.92 33.23 -2.36
C GLU A 260 -12.86 34.32 -2.52
N ARG A 261 -11.72 33.96 -3.11
CA ARG A 261 -10.57 34.83 -3.28
C ARG A 261 -9.79 34.44 -4.54
N ALA A 262 -9.36 35.44 -5.30
CA ALA A 262 -8.39 35.31 -6.37
C ALA A 262 -7.54 36.58 -6.37
N ASN A 263 -6.38 36.52 -5.70
CA ASN A 263 -5.50 37.65 -5.50
C ASN A 263 -4.43 37.67 -6.61
N PRO A 264 -4.43 38.68 -7.51
CA PRO A 264 -3.48 38.69 -8.61
C PRO A 264 -2.07 39.09 -8.20
N ASP A 265 -1.92 39.76 -7.05
CA ASP A 265 -0.64 40.29 -6.60
C ASP A 265 0.17 39.22 -5.85
N THR A 266 -0.50 38.30 -5.13
CA THR A 266 0.14 37.16 -4.44
C THR A 266 -0.01 35.83 -5.17
N GLY A 267 -0.92 35.73 -6.13
CA GLY A 267 -1.31 34.47 -6.77
C GLY A 267 -2.26 33.60 -5.93
N GLU A 268 -2.66 34.02 -4.73
CA GLU A 268 -3.54 33.24 -3.84
C GLU A 268 -4.92 33.02 -4.47
N ILE A 269 -5.35 31.76 -4.56
CA ILE A 269 -6.72 31.38 -4.94
C ILE A 269 -7.33 30.57 -3.79
N VAL A 270 -8.57 30.92 -3.44
CA VAL A 270 -9.40 30.17 -2.49
C VAL A 270 -10.75 29.91 -3.12
N VAL A 271 -11.17 28.65 -3.08
CA VAL A 271 -12.49 28.20 -3.52
C VAL A 271 -13.18 27.44 -2.39
N GLY A 272 -14.49 27.56 -2.26
CA GLY A 272 -15.23 26.98 -1.14
C GLY A 272 -16.70 26.68 -1.43
N ALA A 273 -17.29 25.88 -0.55
CA ALA A 273 -18.69 25.47 -0.57
C ALA A 273 -19.19 25.23 0.87
N GLU A 274 -20.49 25.34 1.09
CA GLU A 274 -21.13 25.20 2.41
C GLU A 274 -22.37 24.32 2.33
N GLY A 275 -22.70 23.64 3.44
CA GLY A 275 -23.88 22.76 3.53
C GLY A 275 -23.77 21.49 2.67
N LEU A 276 -22.55 21.04 2.35
CA LEU A 276 -22.33 19.83 1.57
C LEU A 276 -22.82 18.57 2.31
N ALA A 277 -23.21 17.57 1.53
CA ALA A 277 -23.62 16.27 2.04
C ALA A 277 -22.39 15.47 2.52
N GLN A 278 -22.63 14.26 3.04
CA GLN A 278 -21.55 13.29 3.23
C GLN A 278 -21.11 12.82 1.84
N GLY A 279 -19.81 12.83 1.56
CA GLY A 279 -19.33 12.63 0.20
C GLY A 279 -17.82 12.81 0.02
N LYS A 280 -17.33 12.29 -1.10
CA LYS A 280 -16.12 12.78 -1.78
C LYS A 280 -16.52 13.92 -2.71
N TYR A 281 -15.68 14.93 -2.82
CA TYR A 281 -15.81 16.02 -3.78
C TYR A 281 -14.45 16.23 -4.47
N THR A 282 -14.35 15.80 -5.73
CA THR A 282 -13.18 16.03 -6.57
C THR A 282 -13.38 17.32 -7.37
N VAL A 283 -12.55 18.33 -7.10
CA VAL A 283 -12.72 19.72 -7.54
C VAL A 283 -11.52 20.17 -8.36
N THR A 284 -11.74 20.50 -9.63
CA THR A 284 -10.71 21.07 -10.53
C THR A 284 -10.79 22.59 -10.52
N VAL A 285 -9.65 23.26 -10.31
CA VAL A 285 -9.49 24.71 -10.48
C VAL A 285 -8.80 25.00 -11.80
N ARG A 286 -9.32 25.97 -12.56
CA ARG A 286 -8.73 26.50 -13.79
C ARG A 286 -8.54 28.01 -13.68
N ALA A 287 -7.48 28.54 -14.27
CA ALA A 287 -7.19 29.97 -14.29
C ALA A 287 -6.33 30.36 -15.50
N LYS A 288 -6.25 31.66 -15.79
CA LYS A 288 -5.41 32.24 -16.82
C LYS A 288 -4.58 33.41 -16.29
N ASP A 289 -3.46 33.69 -16.94
CA ASP A 289 -2.75 34.95 -16.70
C ASP A 289 -3.44 36.13 -17.42
N ARG A 290 -3.04 37.36 -17.09
CA ARG A 290 -3.49 38.59 -17.76
C ARG A 290 -3.07 38.69 -19.24
N GLY A 291 -2.23 37.79 -19.73
CA GLY A 291 -1.90 37.60 -21.14
C GLY A 291 -2.84 36.62 -21.87
N GLY A 292 -3.78 35.98 -21.16
CA GLY A 292 -4.74 35.03 -21.70
C GLY A 292 -4.24 33.58 -21.81
N ARG A 293 -3.02 33.26 -21.34
CA ARG A 293 -2.55 31.86 -21.30
C ARG A 293 -3.21 31.11 -20.15
N GLU A 294 -3.63 29.89 -20.44
CA GLU A 294 -4.20 28.98 -19.46
C GLU A 294 -3.12 28.35 -18.60
N ALA A 295 -3.39 28.19 -17.31
CA ALA A 295 -2.52 27.46 -16.39
C ALA A 295 -2.73 25.95 -16.52
N GLU A 296 -1.71 25.16 -16.18
CA GLU A 296 -1.91 23.76 -15.79
C GLU A 296 -2.95 23.71 -14.65
N PRO A 297 -4.06 22.97 -14.80
CA PRO A 297 -5.14 22.91 -13.81
C PRO A 297 -4.71 22.10 -12.58
N ALA A 298 -5.29 22.42 -11.42
CA ALA A 298 -5.06 21.68 -10.20
C ALA A 298 -6.35 21.06 -9.68
N SER A 299 -6.28 19.79 -9.29
CA SER A 299 -7.40 19.06 -8.70
C SER A 299 -7.20 18.87 -7.19
N ALA A 300 -8.27 19.05 -6.43
CA ALA A 300 -8.34 18.74 -5.01
C ALA A 300 -9.37 17.62 -4.76
N VAL A 301 -9.03 16.64 -3.93
CA VAL A 301 -9.97 15.67 -3.38
C VAL A 301 -10.33 16.10 -1.97
N VAL A 302 -11.63 16.23 -1.70
CA VAL A 302 -12.15 16.61 -0.38
C VAL A 302 -13.13 15.55 0.12
N TRP A 303 -13.11 15.27 1.42
CA TRP A 303 -14.10 14.40 2.06
C TRP A 303 -14.87 15.10 3.17
N VAL A 304 -16.19 15.04 3.10
CA VAL A 304 -17.10 15.44 4.18
C VAL A 304 -17.63 14.18 4.86
N ARG A 305 -17.39 14.04 6.18
CA ARG A 305 -17.76 12.87 7.00
C ARG A 305 -17.37 11.50 6.38
N PRO A 306 -16.10 11.27 5.97
CA PRO A 306 -15.69 9.99 5.39
C PRO A 306 -15.79 8.83 6.40
N ALA A 307 -15.98 7.60 5.91
CA ALA A 307 -16.09 6.41 6.75
C ALA A 307 -14.78 6.08 7.51
N MET A 308 -13.64 6.55 6.99
CA MET A 308 -12.31 6.48 7.60
C MET A 308 -11.54 7.80 7.36
N LYS A 309 -10.76 8.28 8.34
CA LYS A 309 -9.98 9.52 8.18
C LYS A 309 -8.57 9.27 7.63
N THR A 310 -8.01 8.08 7.83
CA THR A 310 -6.84 7.56 7.11
C THR A 310 -7.04 6.07 6.79
N TRP A 311 -6.26 5.50 5.87
CA TRP A 311 -6.35 4.08 5.53
C TRP A 311 -6.10 3.13 6.72
N GLN A 312 -5.39 3.58 7.76
CA GLN A 312 -5.19 2.84 9.01
C GLN A 312 -6.49 2.67 9.83
N ASP A 313 -7.42 3.62 9.72
CA ASP A 313 -8.76 3.51 10.33
C ASP A 313 -9.64 2.43 9.68
N GLY A 314 -9.26 1.97 8.47
CA GLY A 314 -10.17 1.29 7.56
C GLY A 314 -10.44 -0.18 7.83
N ILE A 315 -11.38 -0.69 7.03
CA ILE A 315 -11.66 -2.10 6.72
C ILE A 315 -11.92 -2.14 5.21
N LEU A 316 -11.12 -2.92 4.48
CA LEU A 316 -11.23 -3.11 3.03
C LEU A 316 -12.04 -4.38 2.74
N TYR A 317 -12.97 -4.31 1.78
CA TYR A 317 -13.78 -5.46 1.36
C TYR A 317 -13.45 -5.83 -0.09
N GLN A 318 -12.87 -7.00 -0.32
CA GLN A 318 -12.51 -7.49 -1.65
C GLN A 318 -13.70 -8.19 -2.32
N ILE A 319 -14.03 -7.77 -3.53
CA ILE A 319 -15.18 -8.24 -4.31
C ILE A 319 -14.71 -8.82 -5.65
N MET A 320 -15.02 -10.09 -5.91
CA MET A 320 -14.99 -10.66 -7.27
C MET A 320 -16.31 -10.34 -7.94
N THR A 321 -16.34 -9.34 -8.82
CA THR A 321 -17.59 -8.72 -9.31
C THR A 321 -18.55 -9.74 -9.94
N ASP A 322 -18.04 -10.64 -10.80
CA ASP A 322 -18.82 -11.71 -11.43
C ASP A 322 -19.48 -12.70 -10.43
N ARG A 323 -18.91 -12.83 -9.23
CA ARG A 323 -19.27 -13.87 -8.25
C ARG A 323 -20.03 -13.32 -7.05
N PHE A 324 -20.27 -12.01 -7.01
CA PHE A 324 -20.92 -11.34 -5.88
C PHE A 324 -22.44 -11.29 -6.04
N LEU A 325 -22.99 -10.30 -6.75
CA LEU A 325 -24.44 -10.15 -6.96
C LEU A 325 -24.71 -9.71 -8.39
N GLY A 326 -25.85 -10.14 -8.95
CA GLY A 326 -26.35 -9.68 -10.25
C GLY A 326 -27.09 -8.35 -10.16
N ASP A 327 -27.62 -7.88 -11.29
CA ASP A 327 -28.30 -6.59 -11.41
C ASP A 327 -29.36 -6.37 -10.32
N GLY A 328 -29.40 -5.16 -9.77
CA GLY A 328 -30.31 -4.77 -8.68
C GLY A 328 -30.06 -5.49 -7.35
N GLY A 329 -28.91 -6.17 -7.18
CA GLY A 329 -28.61 -6.98 -6.01
C GLY A 329 -29.22 -8.39 -6.06
N SER A 330 -29.56 -8.88 -7.26
CA SER A 330 -30.13 -10.21 -7.45
C SER A 330 -29.14 -11.32 -7.08
N ARG A 331 -29.66 -12.43 -6.50
CA ARG A 331 -28.83 -13.61 -6.18
C ARG A 331 -28.50 -14.37 -7.46
N LEU A 332 -27.23 -14.75 -7.60
CA LEU A 332 -26.73 -15.54 -8.71
C LEU A 332 -26.98 -17.04 -8.48
N ALA A 333 -27.11 -17.80 -9.55
CA ALA A 333 -26.97 -19.26 -9.49
C ALA A 333 -25.48 -19.64 -9.57
N PRO A 334 -25.07 -20.82 -9.07
CA PRO A 334 -23.74 -21.35 -9.36
C PRO A 334 -23.49 -21.43 -10.88
N PRO A 335 -22.27 -21.09 -11.36
CA PRO A 335 -21.96 -21.15 -12.79
C PRO A 335 -21.99 -22.60 -13.31
N PRO A 336 -22.15 -22.83 -14.64
CA PRO A 336 -22.21 -24.17 -15.22
C PRO A 336 -20.98 -25.06 -14.96
N GLY A 337 -19.83 -24.44 -14.66
CA GLY A 337 -18.62 -25.04 -14.14
C GLY A 337 -17.80 -23.97 -13.41
N ALA A 338 -16.86 -24.38 -12.55
CA ALA A 338 -16.16 -23.44 -11.66
C ALA A 338 -15.35 -22.35 -12.41
N GLY A 339 -14.84 -22.67 -13.61
CA GLY A 339 -14.16 -21.73 -14.52
C GLY A 339 -15.07 -20.84 -15.39
N SER A 340 -16.40 -21.00 -15.35
CA SER A 340 -17.35 -20.24 -16.15
C SER A 340 -17.87 -18.98 -15.44
N ARG A 341 -18.37 -18.01 -16.21
CA ARG A 341 -19.03 -16.79 -15.71
C ARG A 341 -20.31 -17.12 -14.91
N ALA A 342 -20.52 -16.44 -13.78
CA ALA A 342 -21.74 -16.56 -12.97
C ALA A 342 -22.75 -15.42 -13.18
N GLY A 343 -22.31 -14.25 -13.66
CA GLY A 343 -23.18 -13.15 -14.10
C GLY A 343 -23.37 -12.01 -13.09
N GLY A 344 -22.46 -11.85 -12.13
CA GLY A 344 -22.45 -10.70 -11.22
C GLY A 344 -22.03 -9.40 -11.88
N THR A 345 -22.57 -8.27 -11.42
CA THR A 345 -22.46 -6.96 -12.07
C THR A 345 -22.13 -5.83 -11.08
N LEU A 346 -21.67 -4.69 -11.62
CA LEU A 346 -21.36 -3.50 -10.84
C LEU A 346 -22.63 -2.90 -10.19
N ASP A 347 -23.79 -3.07 -10.83
CA ASP A 347 -25.09 -2.71 -10.26
C ASP A 347 -25.47 -3.60 -9.07
N GLY A 348 -25.09 -4.89 -9.08
CA GLY A 348 -25.20 -5.77 -7.93
C GLY A 348 -24.30 -5.36 -6.76
N VAL A 349 -23.06 -4.94 -7.04
CA VAL A 349 -22.15 -4.38 -6.02
C VAL A 349 -22.71 -3.08 -5.44
N ARG A 350 -23.22 -2.18 -6.30
CA ARG A 350 -23.87 -0.93 -5.87
C ARG A 350 -25.04 -1.21 -4.92
N ALA A 351 -25.88 -2.21 -5.20
CA ALA A 351 -27.02 -2.55 -4.36
C ALA A 351 -26.61 -2.98 -2.92
N ALA A 352 -25.48 -3.68 -2.74
CA ALA A 352 -24.97 -4.06 -1.40
C ALA A 352 -24.35 -2.87 -0.63
N ILE A 353 -23.80 -1.90 -1.35
CA ILE A 353 -23.37 -0.62 -0.78
C ILE A 353 -24.59 0.20 -0.35
N GLU A 354 -25.59 0.34 -1.22
CA GLU A 354 -26.80 1.11 -0.99
C GLU A 354 -27.63 0.55 0.18
N SER A 355 -27.81 -0.78 0.25
CA SER A 355 -28.54 -1.47 1.33
C SER A 355 -27.93 -1.33 2.73
N GLY A 356 -26.65 -0.96 2.82
CA GLY A 356 -25.91 -0.89 4.08
C GLY A 356 -25.42 -2.25 4.61
N GLU A 357 -25.50 -3.32 3.81
CA GLU A 357 -24.97 -4.63 4.20
C GLU A 357 -23.48 -4.56 4.58
N LEU A 358 -22.71 -3.76 3.84
CA LEU A 358 -21.29 -3.49 4.11
C LEU A 358 -21.08 -2.54 5.30
N ASP A 359 -22.00 -1.61 5.59
CA ASP A 359 -21.94 -0.74 6.78
C ASP A 359 -21.96 -1.58 8.06
N HIS A 360 -22.81 -2.61 8.10
CA HIS A 360 -22.94 -3.53 9.23
C HIS A 360 -21.68 -4.38 9.47
N LEU A 361 -20.89 -4.63 8.42
CA LEU A 361 -19.55 -5.25 8.50
C LEU A 361 -18.46 -4.24 8.90
N GLY A 362 -18.81 -2.96 9.06
CA GLY A 362 -17.88 -1.87 9.39
C GLY A 362 -17.07 -1.33 8.21
N VAL A 363 -17.32 -1.80 6.98
CA VAL A 363 -16.50 -1.51 5.78
C VAL A 363 -16.33 -0.01 5.55
N THR A 364 -15.14 0.39 5.10
CA THR A 364 -14.78 1.79 4.78
C THR A 364 -14.21 1.95 3.37
N ALA A 365 -13.82 0.86 2.73
CA ALA A 365 -13.38 0.82 1.35
C ALA A 365 -13.78 -0.51 0.70
N VAL A 366 -14.06 -0.49 -0.60
CA VAL A 366 -14.20 -1.70 -1.43
C VAL A 366 -13.02 -1.79 -2.39
N TRP A 367 -12.57 -3.01 -2.66
CA TRP A 367 -11.63 -3.34 -3.74
C TRP A 367 -12.39 -4.21 -4.74
N LEU A 368 -12.61 -3.67 -5.93
CA LEU A 368 -13.27 -4.36 -7.04
C LEU A 368 -12.23 -5.13 -7.86
N SER A 369 -12.52 -6.39 -8.19
CA SER A 369 -11.79 -7.13 -9.22
C SER A 369 -11.72 -6.36 -10.55
N PRO A 370 -10.77 -6.67 -11.46
CA PRO A 370 -10.60 -5.89 -12.67
C PRO A 370 -11.88 -5.85 -13.52
N VAL A 371 -12.19 -4.68 -14.08
CA VAL A 371 -13.45 -4.41 -14.81
C VAL A 371 -13.26 -4.26 -16.32
N TYR A 372 -12.05 -4.46 -16.82
CA TYR A 372 -11.69 -4.40 -18.24
C TYR A 372 -12.60 -5.30 -19.09
N LEU A 373 -12.89 -4.89 -20.33
CA LEU A 373 -13.37 -5.81 -21.34
C LEU A 373 -12.41 -7.01 -21.45
N ASN A 374 -12.94 -8.20 -21.19
CA ASN A 374 -12.24 -9.48 -21.29
C ASN A 374 -12.77 -10.27 -22.51
N PRO A 375 -12.06 -11.30 -23.01
CA PRO A 375 -12.55 -12.16 -24.08
C PRO A 375 -13.89 -12.85 -23.80
N THR A 376 -14.43 -13.51 -24.82
CA THR A 376 -15.70 -14.28 -24.74
C THR A 376 -15.51 -15.77 -24.87
N GLU A 377 -14.44 -16.20 -25.53
CA GLU A 377 -14.04 -17.59 -25.64
C GLU A 377 -13.29 -18.05 -24.37
N PRO A 378 -13.53 -19.29 -23.90
CA PRO A 378 -12.74 -19.84 -22.81
C PRO A 378 -11.35 -20.27 -23.31
N ARG A 379 -10.34 -20.12 -22.45
CA ARG A 379 -8.97 -20.58 -22.69
C ARG A 379 -8.57 -21.68 -21.71
N GLN A 380 -7.60 -22.49 -22.08
CA GLN A 380 -7.11 -23.57 -21.24
C GLN A 380 -6.18 -23.02 -20.15
N GLY A 381 -6.41 -23.43 -18.90
CA GLY A 381 -5.51 -23.13 -17.78
C GLY A 381 -4.09 -23.65 -18.05
N PRO A 382 -3.04 -22.88 -17.70
CA PRO A 382 -1.66 -23.20 -18.11
C PRO A 382 -1.07 -24.45 -17.42
N TRP A 383 -1.67 -24.95 -16.33
CA TRP A 383 -1.10 -26.03 -15.50
C TRP A 383 -2.03 -27.19 -15.16
N ASP A 384 -3.34 -27.09 -15.41
CA ASP A 384 -4.35 -28.09 -15.04
C ASP A 384 -5.04 -28.77 -16.24
N GLY A 385 -5.20 -28.04 -17.36
CA GLY A 385 -5.88 -28.53 -18.56
C GLY A 385 -7.39 -28.23 -18.62
N HIS A 386 -7.94 -27.49 -17.65
CA HIS A 386 -9.35 -27.12 -17.63
C HIS A 386 -9.61 -25.83 -18.41
N LEU A 387 -10.88 -25.53 -18.70
CA LEU A 387 -11.28 -24.32 -19.43
C LEU A 387 -11.78 -23.23 -18.46
N TYR A 388 -11.27 -22.03 -18.68
CA TYR A 388 -11.58 -20.81 -17.92
C TYR A 388 -12.11 -19.74 -18.87
N GLU A 389 -13.20 -19.08 -18.49
CA GLU A 389 -13.66 -17.84 -19.12
C GLU A 389 -12.99 -16.64 -18.44
N GLY A 390 -12.83 -15.51 -19.14
CA GLY A 390 -12.35 -14.24 -18.58
C GLY A 390 -13.37 -13.55 -17.65
N TYR A 391 -13.97 -14.28 -16.72
CA TYR A 391 -14.94 -13.77 -15.74
C TYR A 391 -14.28 -12.96 -14.63
N HIS A 392 -13.00 -13.24 -14.37
CA HIS A 392 -12.20 -12.69 -13.27
C HIS A 392 -11.54 -11.33 -13.58
N GLY A 393 -11.65 -10.83 -14.82
CA GLY A 393 -11.15 -9.50 -15.21
C GLY A 393 -9.69 -9.44 -15.67
N TYR A 394 -8.84 -10.38 -15.21
CA TYR A 394 -7.39 -10.40 -15.48
C TYR A 394 -6.93 -10.67 -16.93
N TRP A 395 -7.80 -10.73 -17.94
CA TRP A 395 -7.38 -10.85 -19.34
C TRP A 395 -7.83 -9.61 -20.14
N PRO A 396 -7.15 -8.45 -20.05
CA PRO A 396 -7.61 -7.20 -20.66
C PRO A 396 -7.53 -7.24 -22.19
N ASP A 397 -8.68 -7.42 -22.85
CA ASP A 397 -8.85 -7.35 -24.30
C ASP A 397 -8.99 -5.89 -24.78
N ALA A 398 -9.46 -4.99 -23.91
CA ALA A 398 -9.34 -3.55 -24.14
C ALA A 398 -9.03 -2.77 -22.84
N SER A 399 -7.93 -2.03 -22.83
CA SER A 399 -7.34 -1.42 -21.62
C SER A 399 -8.13 -0.24 -21.03
N ARG A 400 -9.09 0.33 -21.77
CA ARG A 400 -9.90 1.51 -21.37
C ARG A 400 -11.41 1.34 -21.64
N VAL A 401 -11.91 0.10 -21.60
CA VAL A 401 -13.33 -0.22 -21.75
C VAL A 401 -13.78 -1.00 -20.52
N VAL A 402 -14.90 -0.61 -19.91
CA VAL A 402 -15.54 -1.40 -18.85
C VAL A 402 -16.39 -2.48 -19.51
N ASP A 403 -16.24 -3.73 -19.08
CA ASP A 403 -16.95 -4.86 -19.68
C ASP A 403 -18.48 -4.63 -19.67
N PRO A 404 -19.16 -4.61 -20.84
CA PRO A 404 -20.60 -4.44 -20.90
C PRO A 404 -21.37 -5.54 -20.14
N ARG A 405 -20.78 -6.73 -19.95
CA ARG A 405 -21.35 -7.83 -19.14
C ARG A 405 -21.39 -7.52 -17.64
N LEU A 406 -20.65 -6.52 -17.19
CA LEU A 406 -20.65 -6.01 -15.81
C LEU A 406 -21.51 -4.74 -15.63
N GLY A 407 -22.11 -4.23 -16.72
CA GLY A 407 -22.91 -2.99 -16.75
C GLY A 407 -22.22 -1.78 -17.40
N GLY A 408 -20.96 -1.91 -17.84
CA GLY A 408 -20.22 -0.84 -18.54
C GLY A 408 -19.90 0.40 -17.67
N GLU A 409 -19.44 1.46 -18.33
CA GLU A 409 -18.88 2.65 -17.68
C GLU A 409 -19.89 3.38 -16.77
N GLN A 410 -21.17 3.38 -17.15
CA GLN A 410 -22.22 4.03 -16.36
C GLN A 410 -22.50 3.27 -15.05
N ALA A 411 -22.44 1.93 -15.04
CA ALA A 411 -22.58 1.16 -13.81
C ALA A 411 -21.40 1.44 -12.86
N LEU A 412 -20.17 1.50 -13.38
CA LEU A 412 -18.98 1.84 -12.57
C LEU A 412 -19.09 3.25 -11.96
N ARG A 413 -19.45 4.26 -12.75
CA ARG A 413 -19.69 5.64 -12.26
C ARG A 413 -20.74 5.67 -11.15
N SER A 414 -21.83 4.93 -11.33
CA SER A 414 -22.94 4.89 -10.38
C SER A 414 -22.55 4.16 -9.08
N LEU A 415 -21.78 3.07 -9.17
CA LEU A 415 -21.20 2.37 -8.02
C LEU A 415 -20.31 3.31 -7.20
N VAL A 416 -19.35 3.97 -7.85
CA VAL A 416 -18.39 4.87 -7.17
C VAL A 416 -19.12 6.03 -6.48
N ALA A 417 -20.06 6.69 -7.17
CA ALA A 417 -20.87 7.76 -6.58
C ALA A 417 -21.67 7.30 -5.34
N SER A 418 -22.31 6.11 -5.39
CA SER A 418 -23.05 5.56 -4.24
C SER A 418 -22.12 5.13 -3.09
N ALA A 419 -20.87 4.71 -3.36
CA ALA A 419 -19.86 4.47 -2.34
C ALA A 419 -19.43 5.78 -1.65
N HIS A 420 -19.07 6.79 -2.45
CA HIS A 420 -18.60 8.08 -1.97
C HIS A 420 -19.65 8.82 -1.14
N ALA A 421 -20.91 8.87 -1.58
CA ALA A 421 -22.03 9.46 -0.82
C ALA A 421 -22.23 8.80 0.55
N ARG A 422 -21.75 7.57 0.73
CA ARG A 422 -21.78 6.80 1.99
C ARG A 422 -20.46 6.89 2.77
N GLY A 423 -19.49 7.67 2.30
CA GLY A 423 -18.17 7.83 2.91
C GLY A 423 -17.17 6.70 2.59
N ILE A 424 -17.55 5.74 1.72
CA ILE A 424 -16.80 4.53 1.39
C ILE A 424 -15.90 4.81 0.18
N ARG A 425 -14.63 4.39 0.26
CA ARG A 425 -13.66 4.52 -0.85
C ARG A 425 -13.73 3.36 -1.83
N VAL A 426 -13.31 3.59 -3.08
CA VAL A 426 -13.22 2.56 -4.12
C VAL A 426 -11.79 2.42 -4.64
N LEU A 427 -11.21 1.23 -4.46
CA LEU A 427 -10.02 0.78 -5.18
C LEU A 427 -10.47 -0.09 -6.35
N LEU A 428 -9.90 0.15 -7.54
CA LEU A 428 -10.00 -0.77 -8.67
C LEU A 428 -8.73 -1.61 -8.77
N ASP A 429 -8.89 -2.88 -9.11
CA ASP A 429 -7.78 -3.72 -9.54
C ASP A 429 -7.32 -3.38 -10.96
N ILE A 430 -6.06 -3.01 -11.11
CA ILE A 430 -5.43 -2.71 -12.40
C ILE A 430 -4.45 -3.81 -12.79
N VAL A 431 -4.40 -4.10 -14.09
CA VAL A 431 -3.51 -5.12 -14.69
C VAL A 431 -2.46 -4.43 -15.58
N PRO A 432 -1.41 -3.82 -14.98
CA PRO A 432 -0.36 -3.10 -15.71
C PRO A 432 0.71 -4.01 -16.31
N ASN A 433 0.73 -5.29 -15.95
CA ASN A 433 1.80 -6.21 -16.30
C ASN A 433 1.65 -6.81 -17.71
N HIS A 434 0.41 -7.11 -18.13
CA HIS A 434 0.12 -7.82 -19.36
C HIS A 434 -1.25 -7.44 -19.92
N VAL A 435 -1.48 -7.77 -21.19
CA VAL A 435 -2.80 -7.68 -21.84
C VAL A 435 -3.22 -9.06 -22.35
N TYR A 436 -4.35 -9.15 -23.04
CA TYR A 436 -4.77 -10.35 -23.78
C TYR A 436 -4.25 -10.35 -25.23
N GLU A 437 -4.07 -11.52 -25.85
CA GLU A 437 -3.47 -11.67 -27.20
C GLU A 437 -4.22 -11.00 -28.36
N THR A 438 -5.49 -10.60 -28.17
CA THR A 438 -6.27 -9.82 -29.15
C THR A 438 -6.37 -8.32 -28.83
N ASN A 439 -5.76 -7.85 -27.73
CA ASN A 439 -5.77 -6.44 -27.35
C ASN A 439 -5.08 -5.58 -28.43
N PRO A 440 -5.72 -4.49 -28.92
CA PRO A 440 -5.16 -3.64 -29.97
C PRO A 440 -3.72 -3.15 -29.71
N ILE A 441 -3.36 -2.88 -28.44
CA ILE A 441 -2.01 -2.41 -28.08
C ILE A 441 -0.97 -3.50 -28.34
N PHE A 442 -1.30 -4.77 -28.10
CA PHE A 442 -0.40 -5.87 -28.48
C PHE A 442 -0.35 -6.05 -29.99
N LEU A 443 -1.49 -5.94 -30.70
CA LEU A 443 -1.54 -6.10 -32.16
C LEU A 443 -0.79 -5.01 -32.93
N ASP A 444 -0.87 -3.75 -32.48
CA ASP A 444 -0.21 -2.61 -33.12
C ASP A 444 1.31 -2.57 -32.83
N HIS A 445 1.76 -3.16 -31.71
CA HIS A 445 3.15 -3.16 -31.25
C HIS A 445 3.84 -4.55 -31.30
N GLN A 446 3.48 -5.40 -32.27
CA GLN A 446 4.13 -6.70 -32.45
C GLN A 446 5.57 -6.55 -32.99
N GLY A 447 6.55 -6.70 -32.10
CA GLY A 447 7.97 -6.80 -32.45
C GLY A 447 8.75 -5.49 -32.51
N ASP A 448 8.20 -4.39 -31.97
CA ASP A 448 8.89 -3.09 -31.85
C ASP A 448 9.59 -2.89 -30.49
N GLY A 449 9.42 -3.83 -29.55
CA GLY A 449 10.00 -3.80 -28.21
C GLY A 449 9.06 -3.29 -27.10
N TRP A 450 7.74 -3.22 -27.31
CA TRP A 450 6.78 -2.98 -26.22
C TRP A 450 6.48 -4.20 -25.35
N PHE A 451 6.75 -5.40 -25.85
CA PHE A 451 6.46 -6.68 -25.18
C PHE A 451 7.71 -7.56 -25.13
N HIS A 452 7.79 -8.44 -24.12
CA HIS A 452 8.83 -9.47 -24.04
C HIS A 452 8.68 -10.52 -25.15
N ASP A 453 9.75 -11.29 -25.42
CA ASP A 453 10.02 -12.14 -26.61
C ASP A 453 9.02 -13.28 -26.94
N GLY A 454 7.82 -13.30 -26.37
CA GLY A 454 6.73 -14.17 -26.78
C GLY A 454 6.70 -15.55 -26.13
N PRO A 455 5.59 -16.28 -26.34
CA PRO A 455 5.30 -17.51 -25.60
C PRO A 455 6.12 -18.70 -26.09
N GLU A 456 6.67 -18.64 -27.31
CA GLU A 456 7.63 -19.63 -27.82
C GLU A 456 9.00 -19.56 -27.13
N LYS A 457 9.28 -18.49 -26.36
CA LYS A 457 10.56 -18.30 -25.67
C LYS A 457 10.43 -18.48 -24.16
N CYS A 458 9.45 -17.82 -23.55
CA CYS A 458 9.45 -17.61 -22.10
C CYS A 458 8.05 -17.58 -21.49
N ILE A 459 7.48 -18.77 -21.24
CA ILE A 459 6.35 -18.92 -20.31
C ILE A 459 6.89 -19.10 -18.89
N CYS A 460 6.32 -18.37 -17.93
CA CYS A 460 6.74 -18.40 -16.54
C CYS A 460 6.65 -19.80 -15.91
N GLY A 461 7.70 -20.20 -15.19
CA GLY A 461 7.77 -21.47 -14.46
C GLY A 461 8.14 -22.69 -15.31
N ASN A 462 7.97 -22.62 -16.64
CA ASN A 462 8.46 -23.64 -17.56
C ASN A 462 9.97 -23.53 -17.76
N ALA A 463 10.63 -24.62 -18.18
CA ALA A 463 12.02 -24.52 -18.65
C ALA A 463 12.03 -23.96 -20.10
N PRO A 464 12.85 -22.96 -20.44
CA PRO A 464 14.03 -22.46 -19.71
C PRO A 464 13.78 -21.25 -18.78
N CYS A 465 12.53 -20.81 -18.58
CA CYS A 465 12.16 -19.61 -17.81
C CYS A 465 11.55 -19.89 -16.41
N PRO A 466 12.31 -20.38 -15.42
CA PRO A 466 11.83 -20.48 -14.05
C PRO A 466 11.59 -19.08 -13.46
N TRP A 467 10.49 -18.95 -12.71
CA TRP A 467 10.10 -17.73 -11.98
C TRP A 467 11.28 -17.03 -11.28
N SER A 468 12.13 -17.79 -10.59
CA SER A 468 13.25 -17.27 -9.79
C SER A 468 14.30 -16.44 -10.54
N THR A 469 14.31 -16.42 -11.89
CA THR A 469 15.25 -15.62 -12.68
C THR A 469 14.62 -14.91 -13.88
N HIS A 470 13.32 -15.05 -14.13
CA HIS A 470 12.63 -14.45 -15.30
C HIS A 470 11.28 -13.83 -14.95
N ILE A 471 10.94 -13.67 -13.66
CA ILE A 471 9.62 -13.15 -13.24
C ILE A 471 9.32 -11.77 -13.85
N GLU A 472 10.32 -10.89 -13.99
CA GLU A 472 10.16 -9.57 -14.65
C GLU A 472 10.18 -9.61 -16.19
N THR A 473 10.25 -10.80 -16.82
CA THR A 473 10.47 -10.96 -18.28
C THR A 473 9.75 -12.15 -18.93
N CYS A 474 8.77 -12.77 -18.27
CA CYS A 474 8.10 -13.99 -18.74
C CYS A 474 6.59 -13.79 -18.88
N TRP A 475 5.98 -14.46 -19.85
CA TRP A 475 4.53 -14.43 -20.04
C TRP A 475 3.87 -15.45 -19.09
N PHE A 476 2.81 -15.05 -18.37
CA PHE A 476 2.03 -15.95 -17.50
C PHE A 476 1.56 -17.22 -18.25
N THR A 477 1.09 -17.05 -19.48
CA THR A 477 0.54 -18.09 -20.36
C THR A 477 0.59 -17.60 -21.81
N SER A 478 0.33 -18.46 -22.79
CA SER A 478 0.59 -18.15 -24.20
C SER A 478 -0.23 -17.00 -24.77
N TYR A 479 -1.37 -16.71 -24.15
CA TYR A 479 -2.36 -15.71 -24.59
C TYR A 479 -2.35 -14.44 -23.74
N LEU A 480 -1.35 -14.24 -22.86
CA LEU A 480 -1.17 -13.01 -22.08
C LEU A 480 0.18 -12.33 -22.37
N PRO A 481 0.26 -11.48 -23.41
CA PRO A 481 1.44 -10.68 -23.72
C PRO A 481 1.93 -9.80 -22.57
N ASP A 482 3.16 -10.03 -22.16
CA ASP A 482 3.84 -9.35 -21.05
C ASP A 482 4.61 -8.10 -21.50
N TYR A 483 4.35 -6.96 -20.82
CA TYR A 483 4.89 -5.65 -21.19
C TYR A 483 6.39 -5.52 -20.86
N GLN A 484 7.18 -5.08 -21.84
CA GLN A 484 8.59 -4.74 -21.63
C GLN A 484 8.71 -3.36 -20.95
N TRP A 485 8.56 -3.34 -19.62
CA TRP A 485 8.63 -2.14 -18.79
C TRP A 485 10.00 -1.42 -18.78
N MET A 486 11.08 -2.04 -19.29
CA MET A 486 12.35 -1.33 -19.54
C MET A 486 12.30 -0.43 -20.78
N ASN A 487 11.24 -0.51 -21.61
CA ASN A 487 11.01 0.45 -22.69
C ASN A 487 10.38 1.75 -22.12
N PRO A 488 11.02 2.93 -22.29
CA PRO A 488 10.46 4.19 -21.78
C PRO A 488 9.06 4.53 -22.32
N ALA A 489 8.71 4.09 -23.54
CA ALA A 489 7.36 4.29 -24.09
C ALA A 489 6.30 3.47 -23.31
N VAL A 490 6.62 2.23 -22.95
CA VAL A 490 5.78 1.36 -22.11
C VAL A 490 5.66 1.93 -20.70
N MET A 491 6.77 2.42 -20.13
CA MET A 491 6.80 3.06 -18.81
C MET A 491 5.87 4.28 -18.73
N GLN A 492 5.84 5.11 -19.77
CA GLN A 492 4.90 6.24 -19.89
C GLN A 492 3.47 5.76 -20.15
N HIS A 493 3.29 4.79 -21.06
CA HIS A 493 1.98 4.24 -21.40
C HIS A 493 1.26 3.61 -20.20
N GLY A 494 1.84 2.60 -19.55
CA GLY A 494 1.17 1.86 -18.47
C GLY A 494 0.91 2.71 -17.22
N SER A 495 1.75 3.70 -16.94
CA SER A 495 1.47 4.69 -15.89
C SER A 495 0.34 5.66 -16.29
N SER A 496 0.20 6.00 -17.57
CA SER A 496 -0.95 6.77 -18.09
C SER A 496 -2.26 5.97 -18.14
N GLU A 497 -2.24 4.66 -18.41
CA GLU A 497 -3.41 3.77 -18.28
C GLU A 497 -3.90 3.75 -16.83
N SER A 498 -2.97 3.51 -15.89
CA SER A 498 -3.25 3.47 -14.45
C SER A 498 -3.88 4.78 -13.96
N LEU A 499 -3.35 5.92 -14.42
CA LEU A 499 -3.87 7.26 -14.12
C LEU A 499 -5.25 7.50 -14.75
N TRP A 500 -5.46 7.05 -15.98
CA TRP A 500 -6.73 7.24 -16.70
C TRP A 500 -7.89 6.58 -15.96
N TRP A 501 -7.73 5.38 -15.43
CA TRP A 501 -8.77 4.72 -14.64
C TRP A 501 -9.16 5.53 -13.40
N VAL A 502 -8.17 6.03 -12.66
CA VAL A 502 -8.41 6.86 -11.46
C VAL A 502 -9.12 8.17 -11.80
N GLN A 503 -8.62 8.92 -12.78
CA GLN A 503 -9.23 10.21 -13.17
C GLN A 503 -10.59 10.05 -13.85
N THR A 504 -10.82 8.98 -14.61
CA THR A 504 -12.05 8.79 -15.39
C THR A 504 -13.22 8.38 -14.50
N PHE A 505 -12.98 7.65 -13.43
CA PHE A 505 -14.02 7.08 -12.55
C PHE A 505 -13.96 7.59 -11.10
N ASP A 506 -13.14 8.61 -10.80
CA ASP A 506 -12.94 9.20 -9.48
C ASP A 506 -12.48 8.21 -8.39
N LEU A 507 -11.63 7.24 -8.75
CA LEU A 507 -11.18 6.22 -7.81
C LEU A 507 -10.33 6.83 -6.69
N ASP A 508 -10.19 6.08 -5.59
CA ASP A 508 -9.42 6.49 -4.41
C ASP A 508 -8.02 5.85 -4.36
N GLY A 509 -7.61 5.23 -5.46
CA GLY A 509 -6.42 4.41 -5.55
C GLY A 509 -6.66 3.13 -6.35
N VAL A 510 -5.70 2.22 -6.28
CA VAL A 510 -5.67 0.97 -7.05
C VAL A 510 -5.11 -0.20 -6.24
N ARG A 511 -5.58 -1.41 -6.55
CA ARG A 511 -4.80 -2.64 -6.32
C ARG A 511 -3.96 -2.88 -7.56
N VAL A 512 -2.65 -3.07 -7.40
CA VAL A 512 -1.70 -3.28 -8.49
C VAL A 512 -1.43 -4.79 -8.60
N ASP A 513 -1.85 -5.40 -9.71
CA ASP A 513 -1.61 -6.81 -10.02
C ASP A 513 -0.13 -7.14 -10.25
N ALA A 514 0.26 -8.38 -9.95
CA ALA A 514 1.52 -9.01 -10.35
C ALA A 514 2.78 -8.14 -10.11
N VAL A 515 2.85 -7.44 -8.98
CA VAL A 515 3.94 -6.47 -8.70
C VAL A 515 5.37 -7.04 -8.87
N PRO A 516 5.68 -8.30 -8.50
CA PRO A 516 6.99 -8.89 -8.73
C PRO A 516 7.36 -9.15 -10.20
N MET A 517 6.39 -9.07 -11.12
CA MET A 517 6.62 -9.24 -12.57
C MET A 517 6.94 -7.92 -13.29
N MET A 518 6.93 -6.79 -12.56
CA MET A 518 7.39 -5.51 -13.10
C MET A 518 8.63 -5.02 -12.36
N PRO A 519 9.63 -4.45 -13.05
CA PRO A 519 10.75 -3.78 -12.39
C PRO A 519 10.21 -2.67 -11.49
N ARG A 520 10.78 -2.49 -10.29
CA ARG A 520 10.29 -1.56 -9.27
C ARG A 520 10.09 -0.11 -9.77
N ALA A 521 10.81 0.31 -10.80
CA ALA A 521 10.59 1.58 -11.48
C ALA A 521 9.13 1.77 -11.94
N ALA A 522 8.46 0.72 -12.43
CA ALA A 522 7.07 0.73 -12.89
C ALA A 522 6.09 1.14 -11.78
N THR A 523 6.12 0.44 -10.63
CA THR A 523 5.21 0.77 -9.52
C THR A 523 5.49 2.14 -8.91
N ARG A 524 6.75 2.62 -8.96
CA ARG A 524 7.11 4.00 -8.60
C ARG A 524 6.59 5.02 -9.62
N ARG A 525 6.64 4.74 -10.92
CA ARG A 525 6.09 5.62 -11.98
C ARG A 525 4.57 5.74 -11.84
N ILE A 526 3.88 4.62 -11.64
CA ILE A 526 2.43 4.57 -11.34
C ILE A 526 2.13 5.38 -10.06
N ALA A 527 2.84 5.12 -8.96
CA ALA A 527 2.61 5.82 -7.70
C ALA A 527 2.85 7.33 -7.78
N HIS A 528 3.83 7.78 -8.58
CA HIS A 528 4.07 9.19 -8.84
C HIS A 528 2.97 9.82 -9.71
N ALA A 529 2.54 9.16 -10.78
CA ALA A 529 1.46 9.64 -11.64
C ALA A 529 0.14 9.80 -10.87
N LEU A 530 -0.23 8.80 -10.05
CA LEU A 530 -1.43 8.84 -9.22
C LEU A 530 -1.34 9.92 -8.13
N ARG A 531 -0.23 10.00 -7.39
CA ARG A 531 -0.04 11.03 -6.34
C ARG A 531 0.08 12.46 -6.88
N GLY A 532 0.42 12.64 -8.15
CA GLY A 532 0.41 13.94 -8.84
C GLY A 532 -0.96 14.35 -9.40
N SER A 533 -1.95 13.44 -9.41
CA SER A 533 -3.23 13.66 -10.11
C SER A 533 -4.21 14.57 -9.39
N ALA A 534 -4.15 14.62 -8.06
CA ALA A 534 -4.95 15.48 -7.19
C ALA A 534 -4.30 15.62 -5.81
N ALA A 535 -4.63 16.70 -5.10
CA ALA A 535 -4.14 17.01 -3.75
C ALA A 535 -5.23 16.84 -2.67
N PRO A 536 -4.86 16.50 -1.41
CA PRO A 536 -3.53 16.06 -0.99
C PRO A 536 -3.23 14.65 -1.52
N SER A 537 -1.96 14.37 -1.83
CA SER A 537 -1.55 13.10 -2.45
C SER A 537 -1.78 11.86 -1.57
N SER A 538 -2.07 12.05 -0.28
CA SER A 538 -2.51 11.02 0.68
C SER A 538 -3.91 10.47 0.41
N GLU A 539 -4.71 11.11 -0.45
CA GLU A 539 -6.04 10.62 -0.83
C GLU A 539 -5.98 9.46 -1.82
N MET A 540 -4.83 9.27 -2.48
CA MET A 540 -4.55 8.17 -3.42
C MET A 540 -3.78 7.06 -2.72
N PHE A 541 -4.22 5.81 -2.89
CA PHE A 541 -3.65 4.64 -2.21
C PHE A 541 -3.24 3.54 -3.20
N LEU A 542 -2.03 3.02 -3.05
CA LEU A 542 -1.53 1.91 -3.88
C LEU A 542 -1.28 0.66 -3.03
N LEU A 543 -2.14 -0.34 -3.25
CA LEU A 543 -2.07 -1.67 -2.65
C LEU A 543 -1.44 -2.65 -3.66
N GLY A 544 -0.19 -3.05 -3.45
CA GLY A 544 0.46 -4.00 -4.35
C GLY A 544 0.21 -5.46 -4.00
N GLU A 545 0.00 -6.28 -5.02
CA GLU A 545 0.06 -7.73 -4.89
C GLU A 545 1.50 -8.23 -5.06
N ILE A 546 2.20 -8.38 -3.94
CA ILE A 546 3.50 -9.06 -3.87
C ILE A 546 3.21 -10.46 -3.31
N TYR A 547 2.93 -11.44 -4.17
CA TYR A 547 2.67 -12.82 -3.71
C TYR A 547 3.94 -13.47 -3.19
N THR A 548 4.04 -13.69 -1.86
CA THR A 548 5.24 -14.26 -1.22
C THR A 548 4.96 -15.56 -0.48
N GLY A 549 6.01 -16.35 -0.27
CA GLY A 549 6.03 -17.35 0.81
C GLY A 549 6.13 -16.71 2.20
N GLY A 550 6.11 -17.56 3.23
CA GLY A 550 6.23 -17.14 4.63
C GLY A 550 7.63 -16.68 5.06
N GLY A 551 7.71 -16.09 6.25
CA GLY A 551 8.99 -15.76 6.91
C GLY A 551 9.72 -14.53 6.33
N GLN A 552 10.96 -14.33 6.77
CA GLN A 552 11.77 -13.15 6.44
C GLN A 552 11.99 -12.95 4.93
N GLY A 553 11.95 -14.02 4.13
CA GLY A 553 12.06 -13.92 2.67
C GLY A 553 10.93 -13.12 2.05
N GLY A 554 9.68 -13.43 2.43
CA GLY A 554 8.50 -12.68 1.98
C GLY A 554 8.44 -11.27 2.54
N ILE A 555 8.78 -11.09 3.83
CA ILE A 555 8.91 -9.75 4.44
C ILE A 555 9.88 -8.87 3.65
N ASN A 556 11.04 -9.39 3.26
CA ASN A 556 12.03 -8.64 2.48
C ASN A 556 11.53 -8.30 1.06
N GLN A 557 10.79 -9.21 0.41
CA GLN A 557 10.17 -8.95 -0.90
C GLN A 557 9.11 -7.84 -0.80
N ILE A 558 8.21 -7.90 0.19
CA ILE A 558 7.24 -6.83 0.45
C ILE A 558 7.95 -5.50 0.73
N ARG A 559 8.94 -5.50 1.64
CA ARG A 559 9.69 -4.28 2.00
C ARG A 559 10.42 -3.65 0.82
N TYR A 560 10.80 -4.44 -0.19
CA TYR A 560 11.42 -3.90 -1.40
C TYR A 560 10.48 -2.94 -2.15
N HIS A 561 9.17 -3.20 -2.28
CA HIS A 561 8.28 -2.32 -3.05
C HIS A 561 7.69 -1.14 -2.24
N LEU A 562 7.61 -1.25 -0.92
CA LEU A 562 7.06 -0.21 -0.02
C LEU A 562 7.93 1.06 0.08
N GLY A 563 7.28 2.21 0.35
CA GLY A 563 7.92 3.45 0.77
C GLY A 563 7.21 4.72 0.27
N PRO A 564 7.64 5.94 0.70
CA PRO A 564 6.95 7.20 0.38
C PRO A 564 6.84 7.56 -1.11
N ALA A 565 7.61 6.90 -1.98
CA ALA A 565 7.55 7.02 -3.44
C ALA A 565 7.24 5.68 -4.15
N GLY A 566 6.97 4.62 -3.37
CA GLY A 566 6.51 3.32 -3.84
C GLY A 566 5.07 3.08 -3.40
N LEU A 567 4.74 1.83 -3.05
CA LEU A 567 3.41 1.43 -2.59
C LEU A 567 3.12 1.87 -1.15
N ASP A 568 1.85 2.16 -0.88
CA ASP A 568 1.31 2.48 0.45
C ASP A 568 0.93 1.22 1.24
N SER A 569 0.72 0.09 0.56
CA SER A 569 0.40 -1.19 1.19
C SER A 569 0.81 -2.39 0.32
N ALA A 570 0.90 -3.54 0.96
CA ALA A 570 0.96 -4.87 0.37
C ALA A 570 0.12 -5.84 1.20
N PHE A 571 -0.29 -6.97 0.62
CA PHE A 571 -0.91 -8.07 1.37
C PHE A 571 0.12 -8.78 2.26
N ASP A 572 -0.27 -9.06 3.50
CA ASP A 572 0.57 -9.71 4.49
C ASP A 572 0.55 -11.25 4.34
N PHE A 573 1.03 -11.74 3.20
CA PHE A 573 1.24 -13.17 2.98
C PHE A 573 2.14 -13.81 4.07
N PRO A 574 3.23 -13.18 4.57
CA PRO A 574 4.03 -13.74 5.66
C PRO A 574 3.23 -14.04 6.94
N LEU A 575 2.36 -13.11 7.38
CA LEU A 575 1.44 -13.38 8.48
C LEU A 575 0.40 -14.43 8.10
N MET A 576 -0.22 -14.34 6.93
CA MET A 576 -1.30 -15.24 6.49
C MET A 576 -0.85 -16.71 6.53
N TRP A 577 0.36 -17.03 6.07
CA TRP A 577 0.88 -18.40 6.12
C TRP A 577 1.12 -18.89 7.56
N SER A 578 1.68 -18.04 8.44
CA SER A 578 1.86 -18.34 9.87
C SER A 578 0.51 -18.53 10.60
N LEU A 579 -0.46 -17.69 10.26
CA LEU A 579 -1.83 -17.71 10.75
C LEU A 579 -2.57 -18.99 10.33
N ARG A 580 -2.41 -19.47 9.08
CA ARG A 580 -3.00 -20.72 8.60
C ARG A 580 -2.40 -21.95 9.27
N GLU A 581 -1.08 -22.08 9.31
CA GLU A 581 -0.42 -23.23 9.96
C GLU A 581 -0.70 -23.30 11.48
N THR A 582 -0.89 -22.15 12.13
CA THR A 582 -1.20 -22.05 13.55
C THR A 582 -2.69 -22.26 13.86
N ILE A 583 -3.60 -21.57 13.17
CA ILE A 583 -5.04 -21.54 13.53
C ILE A 583 -5.87 -22.52 12.70
N ALA A 584 -5.74 -22.53 11.36
CA ALA A 584 -6.49 -23.46 10.52
C ALA A 584 -6.02 -24.90 10.78
N HIS A 585 -4.72 -25.15 10.59
CA HIS A 585 -4.16 -26.49 10.70
C HIS A 585 -3.82 -26.91 12.15
N GLY A 586 -3.76 -25.96 13.11
CA GLY A 586 -3.48 -26.23 14.52
C GLY A 586 -2.03 -26.61 14.88
N LYS A 587 -1.14 -26.74 13.89
CA LYS A 587 0.21 -27.32 14.02
C LYS A 587 1.21 -26.34 14.65
N GLY A 588 1.19 -25.08 14.19
CA GLY A 588 2.07 -24.00 14.61
C GLY A 588 1.88 -23.54 16.06
N SER A 589 2.52 -22.43 16.41
CA SER A 589 2.43 -21.74 17.70
C SER A 589 2.01 -20.28 17.55
N PHE A 590 1.47 -19.68 18.61
CA PHE A 590 1.26 -18.23 18.61
C PHE A 590 2.57 -17.45 18.82
N GLU A 591 3.65 -18.12 19.23
CA GLU A 591 5.02 -17.59 19.15
C GLU A 591 5.40 -17.31 17.68
N ASP A 592 5.10 -18.22 16.74
CA ASP A 592 5.33 -18.02 15.29
C ASP A 592 4.53 -16.82 14.71
N ILE A 593 3.39 -16.48 15.32
CA ILE A 593 2.58 -15.30 14.97
C ILE A 593 3.16 -14.03 15.61
N ALA A 594 3.58 -14.08 16.87
CA ALA A 594 4.20 -12.94 17.54
C ALA A 594 5.53 -12.54 16.87
N ASP A 595 6.35 -13.52 16.50
CA ASP A 595 7.65 -13.30 15.85
C ASP A 595 7.50 -12.77 14.42
N ILE A 596 6.54 -13.29 13.62
CA ILE A 596 6.35 -12.77 12.25
C ILE A 596 5.82 -11.33 12.26
N LEU A 597 4.95 -10.97 13.22
CA LEU A 597 4.50 -9.59 13.42
C LEU A 597 5.67 -8.67 13.80
N ALA A 598 6.48 -9.05 14.80
CA ALA A 598 7.63 -8.25 15.23
C ALA A 598 8.69 -8.10 14.13
N ALA A 599 8.96 -9.14 13.34
CA ALA A 599 9.87 -9.09 12.20
C ALA A 599 9.33 -8.21 11.06
N SER A 600 8.01 -8.22 10.84
CA SER A 600 7.33 -7.39 9.85
C SER A 600 7.39 -5.92 10.24
N ASP A 601 6.97 -5.58 11.46
CA ASP A 601 6.95 -4.19 11.94
C ASP A 601 8.36 -3.58 11.95
N LEU A 602 9.39 -4.34 12.34
CA LEU A 602 10.80 -3.92 12.28
C LEU A 602 11.31 -3.74 10.83
N SER A 603 10.91 -4.59 9.89
CA SER A 603 11.33 -4.48 8.49
C SER A 603 10.63 -3.30 7.79
N TYR A 604 9.35 -3.11 8.07
CA TYR A 604 8.49 -2.09 7.45
C TYR A 604 8.65 -0.70 8.10
N GLU A 605 9.41 -0.56 9.18
CA GLU A 605 9.72 0.72 9.82
C GLU A 605 10.25 1.76 8.79
N GLY A 606 9.78 3.00 8.93
CA GLY A 606 10.16 4.11 8.03
C GLY A 606 9.62 4.01 6.60
N SER A 607 8.77 3.02 6.27
CA SER A 607 8.10 2.96 4.96
C SER A 607 6.91 3.91 4.84
N GLY A 608 6.21 4.18 5.94
CA GLY A 608 4.91 4.85 5.96
C GLY A 608 3.71 3.95 5.58
N ALA A 609 3.95 2.66 5.29
CA ALA A 609 2.94 1.77 4.74
C ALA A 609 1.89 1.32 5.77
N THR A 610 0.64 1.16 5.30
CA THR A 610 -0.47 0.57 6.07
C THR A 610 -0.75 -0.85 5.57
N ILE A 611 0.04 -1.82 6.05
CA ILE A 611 0.01 -3.23 5.61
C ILE A 611 -1.41 -3.82 5.65
N SER A 612 -1.79 -4.52 4.58
CA SER A 612 -3.09 -5.18 4.44
C SER A 612 -3.07 -6.59 5.02
N ARG A 613 -3.71 -6.77 6.18
CA ARG A 613 -3.77 -8.06 6.91
C ARG A 613 -4.91 -8.91 6.36
N ILE A 614 -4.64 -10.17 6.01
CA ILE A 614 -5.60 -11.07 5.33
C ILE A 614 -5.65 -12.46 5.99
N VAL A 615 -6.79 -13.16 5.87
CA VAL A 615 -6.89 -14.63 6.10
C VAL A 615 -6.76 -15.42 4.80
N GLY A 616 -7.07 -14.77 3.68
CA GLY A 616 -7.00 -15.26 2.31
C GLY A 616 -7.39 -14.14 1.33
N ASN A 617 -7.29 -14.42 0.05
CA ASN A 617 -7.80 -13.62 -1.05
C ASN A 617 -8.28 -14.55 -2.20
N HIS A 618 -8.65 -13.97 -3.35
CA HIS A 618 -9.11 -14.70 -4.54
C HIS A 618 -8.08 -15.57 -5.25
N ASP A 619 -6.81 -15.58 -4.81
CA ASP A 619 -5.72 -16.39 -5.37
C ASP A 619 -5.36 -17.57 -4.45
N THR A 620 -5.99 -17.63 -3.28
CA THR A 620 -5.77 -18.67 -2.27
C THR A 620 -7.00 -19.53 -2.04
N THR A 621 -6.76 -20.77 -1.61
CA THR A 621 -7.73 -21.61 -0.89
C THR A 621 -8.47 -20.83 0.21
N ARG A 622 -9.77 -21.07 0.39
CA ARG A 622 -10.54 -20.45 1.47
C ARG A 622 -10.08 -20.93 2.83
N PHE A 623 -9.95 -20.03 3.80
CA PHE A 623 -9.49 -20.37 5.15
C PHE A 623 -10.32 -21.49 5.80
N LEU A 624 -11.64 -21.51 5.57
CA LEU A 624 -12.51 -22.54 6.14
C LEU A 624 -12.14 -23.95 5.67
N SER A 625 -11.78 -24.13 4.40
CA SER A 625 -11.37 -25.43 3.86
C SER A 625 -9.97 -25.85 4.34
N GLU A 626 -9.08 -24.89 4.64
CA GLU A 626 -7.80 -25.16 5.32
C GLU A 626 -8.00 -25.63 6.76
N ALA A 627 -9.06 -25.15 7.41
CA ALA A 627 -9.46 -25.51 8.78
C ALA A 627 -10.30 -26.81 8.83
N ASN A 628 -11.04 -27.13 7.77
CA ASN A 628 -11.73 -28.41 7.57
C ASN A 628 -10.76 -29.53 7.15
N GLY A 629 -9.65 -29.16 6.49
CA GLY A 629 -8.61 -30.10 6.04
C GLY A 629 -8.82 -30.65 4.63
N ASP A 630 -9.77 -30.09 3.87
CA ASP A 630 -10.12 -30.48 2.50
C ASP A 630 -9.63 -29.51 1.42
N ALA A 631 -9.06 -28.35 1.76
CA ALA A 631 -8.57 -27.34 0.80
C ALA A 631 -7.58 -27.85 -0.27
N ALA A 632 -6.94 -29.01 -0.05
CA ALA A 632 -6.03 -29.66 -1.00
C ALA A 632 -6.73 -30.68 -1.94
N ASN A 633 -8.05 -30.82 -1.86
CA ASN A 633 -8.86 -31.58 -2.81
C ASN A 633 -8.86 -30.94 -4.20
N ASP A 634 -9.28 -31.71 -5.21
CA ASP A 634 -9.41 -31.23 -6.58
C ASP A 634 -10.60 -30.25 -6.71
N PRO A 635 -10.40 -29.01 -7.20
CA PRO A 635 -11.44 -27.98 -7.27
C PRO A 635 -12.50 -28.22 -8.36
N TRP A 636 -12.36 -29.28 -9.18
CA TRP A 636 -13.28 -29.63 -10.26
C TRP A 636 -14.04 -30.93 -9.97
N ASP A 637 -13.33 -32.00 -9.58
CA ASP A 637 -13.87 -33.35 -9.44
C ASP A 637 -14.25 -33.74 -7.99
N ASP A 638 -13.64 -33.13 -6.95
CA ASP A 638 -13.90 -33.42 -5.52
C ASP A 638 -13.88 -32.15 -4.63
N PRO A 639 -14.54 -31.04 -5.03
CA PRO A 639 -14.28 -29.71 -4.46
C PRO A 639 -14.71 -29.60 -2.97
N PRO A 640 -13.97 -28.85 -2.14
CA PRO A 640 -14.21 -28.71 -0.69
C PRO A 640 -15.65 -28.43 -0.30
N VAL A 641 -16.16 -29.17 0.69
CA VAL A 641 -17.55 -29.07 1.12
C VAL A 641 -17.74 -27.92 2.10
N GLN A 642 -18.94 -27.34 2.17
CA GLN A 642 -19.30 -26.46 3.28
C GLN A 642 -19.48 -27.35 4.53
N PRO A 643 -18.62 -27.24 5.57
CA PRO A 643 -18.62 -28.17 6.69
C PRO A 643 -19.89 -28.06 7.55
N VAL A 644 -20.27 -29.18 8.17
CA VAL A 644 -21.40 -29.25 9.12
C VAL A 644 -20.97 -29.16 10.58
N ASP A 645 -19.72 -29.45 10.89
CA ASP A 645 -19.15 -29.39 12.23
C ASP A 645 -18.72 -27.97 12.61
N ALA A 646 -18.74 -27.65 13.90
CA ALA A 646 -18.45 -26.30 14.41
C ALA A 646 -16.96 -25.90 14.31
N GLU A 647 -16.05 -26.85 14.50
CA GLU A 647 -14.60 -26.58 14.69
C GLU A 647 -13.95 -25.76 13.56
N PRO A 648 -14.20 -26.03 12.26
CA PRO A 648 -13.67 -25.20 11.19
C PRO A 648 -14.15 -23.73 11.26
N TYR A 649 -15.41 -23.49 11.64
CA TYR A 649 -15.95 -22.13 11.84
C TYR A 649 -15.38 -21.47 13.09
N ASP A 650 -15.13 -22.22 14.16
CA ASP A 650 -14.52 -21.70 15.39
C ASP A 650 -13.09 -21.21 15.11
N ARG A 651 -12.30 -22.02 14.38
CA ARG A 651 -10.98 -21.64 13.85
C ARG A 651 -11.06 -20.40 12.95
N HIS A 652 -12.08 -20.30 12.09
CA HIS A 652 -12.30 -19.13 11.24
C HIS A 652 -12.64 -17.86 12.05
N ARG A 653 -13.47 -17.98 13.09
CA ARG A 653 -13.76 -16.86 14.02
C ARG A 653 -12.51 -16.40 14.78
N MET A 654 -11.61 -17.31 15.17
CA MET A 654 -10.31 -16.94 15.73
C MET A 654 -9.46 -16.14 14.73
N ALA A 655 -9.36 -16.60 13.48
CA ALA A 655 -8.60 -15.94 12.41
C ALA A 655 -9.12 -14.53 12.10
N MET A 656 -10.45 -14.39 11.95
CA MET A 656 -11.09 -13.08 11.76
C MET A 656 -10.90 -12.15 12.97
N THR A 657 -10.93 -12.69 14.20
CA THR A 657 -10.63 -11.91 15.41
C THR A 657 -9.22 -11.32 15.36
N LEU A 658 -8.23 -12.14 15.00
CA LEU A 658 -6.85 -11.70 14.89
C LEU A 658 -6.70 -10.61 13.82
N VAL A 659 -7.10 -10.89 12.57
CA VAL A 659 -6.94 -9.94 11.45
C VAL A 659 -7.67 -8.60 11.69
N MET A 660 -8.88 -8.62 12.24
CA MET A 660 -9.64 -7.38 12.49
C MET A 660 -9.08 -6.53 13.65
N THR A 661 -8.39 -7.14 14.61
CA THR A 661 -7.89 -6.45 15.83
C THR A 661 -6.39 -6.11 15.81
N LEU A 662 -5.65 -6.52 14.78
CA LEU A 662 -4.24 -6.13 14.56
C LEU A 662 -4.07 -4.69 14.02
N PRO A 663 -2.87 -4.09 14.16
CA PRO A 663 -2.47 -2.87 13.45
C PRO A 663 -2.31 -3.15 11.94
N GLY A 664 -2.66 -2.17 11.11
CA GLY A 664 -2.73 -2.29 9.65
C GLY A 664 -4.17 -2.17 9.15
N LEU A 665 -4.41 -2.49 7.87
CA LEU A 665 -5.72 -2.49 7.21
C LEU A 665 -6.24 -3.93 7.10
N PRO A 666 -7.31 -4.34 7.81
CA PRO A 666 -7.92 -5.64 7.59
C PRO A 666 -8.57 -5.69 6.21
N VAL A 667 -8.35 -6.77 5.46
CA VAL A 667 -9.09 -7.08 4.24
C VAL A 667 -9.99 -8.29 4.49
N VAL A 668 -11.26 -8.16 4.13
CA VAL A 668 -12.24 -9.24 4.14
C VAL A 668 -12.57 -9.58 2.69
N TYR A 669 -12.36 -10.83 2.28
CA TYR A 669 -12.71 -11.31 0.95
C TYR A 669 -14.14 -11.86 0.98
N TYR A 670 -15.03 -11.37 0.11
CA TYR A 670 -16.49 -11.67 0.18
C TYR A 670 -16.77 -13.17 0.42
N GLY A 671 -17.66 -13.48 1.36
CA GLY A 671 -17.92 -14.81 1.85
C GLY A 671 -17.05 -15.22 3.05
N ASP A 672 -15.93 -14.55 3.36
CA ASP A 672 -15.15 -14.83 4.58
C ASP A 672 -15.89 -14.31 5.83
N GLU A 673 -16.73 -13.29 5.71
CA GLU A 673 -17.69 -12.89 6.76
C GLU A 673 -18.79 -13.94 7.00
N LEU A 674 -18.92 -14.95 6.13
CA LEU A 674 -19.81 -16.10 6.28
C LEU A 674 -19.06 -17.41 6.56
N ALA A 675 -17.73 -17.38 6.47
CA ALA A 675 -16.88 -18.55 6.25
C ALA A 675 -17.40 -19.42 5.08
N LEU A 676 -17.14 -18.97 3.86
CA LEU A 676 -17.40 -19.71 2.63
C LEU A 676 -16.27 -20.75 2.39
N ALA A 677 -16.62 -22.02 2.23
CA ALA A 677 -15.69 -23.07 1.83
C ALA A 677 -15.33 -22.98 0.33
N GLY A 678 -14.12 -23.41 -0.05
CA GLY A 678 -13.65 -23.43 -1.44
C GLY A 678 -12.16 -23.80 -1.55
N GLY A 679 -11.83 -24.60 -2.56
CA GLY A 679 -10.47 -25.06 -2.88
C GLY A 679 -9.62 -24.00 -3.54
N GLY A 680 -8.64 -24.41 -4.37
CA GLY A 680 -7.83 -23.50 -5.17
C GLY A 680 -8.62 -22.74 -6.24
N ASP A 681 -7.93 -21.95 -7.06
CA ASP A 681 -8.51 -21.33 -8.27
C ASP A 681 -9.09 -22.43 -9.20
N PRO A 682 -10.37 -22.39 -9.64
CA PRO A 682 -11.34 -21.30 -9.49
C PRO A 682 -12.40 -21.47 -8.38
N ASP A 683 -12.33 -22.54 -7.59
CA ASP A 683 -13.29 -22.87 -6.54
C ASP A 683 -13.21 -21.96 -5.29
N CYS A 684 -12.09 -21.28 -5.06
CA CYS A 684 -12.00 -20.18 -4.07
C CYS A 684 -12.99 -19.01 -4.38
N ARG A 685 -13.47 -18.91 -5.63
CA ARG A 685 -14.30 -17.81 -6.16
C ARG A 685 -15.78 -18.19 -6.30
N ARG A 686 -16.31 -19.07 -5.44
CA ARG A 686 -17.75 -19.43 -5.42
C ARG A 686 -18.67 -18.22 -5.27
N VAL A 687 -19.87 -18.33 -5.84
CA VAL A 687 -20.94 -17.33 -5.73
C VAL A 687 -21.26 -16.99 -4.27
N MET A 688 -21.44 -15.70 -3.98
CA MET A 688 -21.86 -15.19 -2.67
C MET A 688 -23.16 -15.88 -2.17
N PRO A 689 -23.14 -16.56 -1.03
CA PRO A 689 -24.33 -17.20 -0.46
C PRO A 689 -25.46 -16.22 -0.17
N ASP A 690 -26.70 -16.70 -0.26
CA ASP A 690 -27.85 -15.91 0.21
C ASP A 690 -27.85 -15.84 1.75
N LEU A 691 -27.81 -14.62 2.29
CA LEU A 691 -27.86 -14.36 3.73
C LEU A 691 -29.13 -14.89 4.41
N ALA A 692 -30.21 -15.14 3.67
CA ALA A 692 -31.43 -15.77 4.18
C ALA A 692 -31.34 -17.32 4.28
N ALA A 693 -30.31 -17.95 3.69
CA ALA A 693 -30.14 -19.39 3.59
C ALA A 693 -28.90 -19.93 4.36
N LEU A 694 -28.26 -19.10 5.18
CA LEU A 694 -27.08 -19.45 5.97
C LEU A 694 -27.35 -20.58 6.95
N ASN A 695 -26.39 -21.49 7.12
CA ASN A 695 -26.42 -22.45 8.22
C ASN A 695 -26.11 -21.76 9.58
N PRO A 696 -26.44 -22.38 10.73
CA PRO A 696 -26.26 -21.75 12.04
C PRO A 696 -24.82 -21.31 12.36
N HIS A 697 -23.81 -22.01 11.86
CA HIS A 697 -22.41 -21.64 12.07
C HIS A 697 -22.01 -20.44 11.21
N GLN A 698 -22.44 -20.38 9.94
CA GLN A 698 -22.23 -19.22 9.07
C GLN A 698 -22.89 -17.95 9.64
N ALA A 699 -24.10 -18.08 10.19
CA ALA A 699 -24.79 -16.98 10.88
C ALA A 699 -24.02 -16.47 12.11
N LEU A 700 -23.39 -17.36 12.87
CA LEU A 700 -22.50 -17.00 13.99
C LEU A 700 -21.20 -16.33 13.53
N VAL A 701 -20.62 -16.73 12.38
CA VAL A 701 -19.47 -16.00 11.79
C VAL A 701 -19.89 -14.59 11.38
N LEU A 702 -21.06 -14.43 10.76
CA LEU A 702 -21.57 -13.12 10.32
C LEU A 702 -21.81 -12.18 11.50
N GLU A 703 -22.43 -12.63 12.58
CA GLU A 703 -22.58 -11.82 13.81
C GLU A 703 -21.22 -11.45 14.41
N HIS A 704 -20.28 -12.39 14.45
CA HIS A 704 -18.94 -12.21 14.98
C HIS A 704 -18.13 -11.18 14.20
N VAL A 705 -18.15 -11.22 12.87
CA VAL A 705 -17.45 -10.24 12.01
C VAL A 705 -18.11 -8.86 12.06
N ARG A 706 -19.45 -8.79 12.11
CA ARG A 706 -20.18 -7.52 12.31
C ARG A 706 -19.82 -6.84 13.64
N LYS A 707 -19.72 -7.61 14.73
CA LYS A 707 -19.23 -7.10 16.04
C LYS A 707 -17.82 -6.54 15.95
N LEU A 708 -16.89 -7.29 15.36
CA LEU A 708 -15.49 -6.85 15.18
C LEU A 708 -15.38 -5.58 14.32
N GLY A 709 -16.13 -5.50 13.21
CA GLY A 709 -16.15 -4.35 12.32
C GLY A 709 -16.70 -3.09 13.01
N THR A 710 -17.83 -3.24 13.72
CA THR A 710 -18.45 -2.17 14.51
C THR A 710 -17.51 -1.65 15.60
N LEU A 711 -16.91 -2.56 16.37
CA LEU A 711 -15.92 -2.23 17.40
C LEU A 711 -14.71 -1.51 16.82
N ARG A 712 -14.16 -1.98 15.70
CA ARG A 712 -13.01 -1.32 15.04
C ARG A 712 -13.36 0.08 14.56
N ARG A 713 -14.51 0.28 13.90
CA ARG A 713 -14.97 1.61 13.45
C ARG A 713 -15.03 2.61 14.61
N CYS A 714 -15.49 2.17 15.78
CA CYS A 714 -15.53 3.03 16.96
C CYS A 714 -14.15 3.20 17.63
N SER A 715 -13.48 2.11 18.00
CA SER A 715 -12.29 2.11 18.86
C SER A 715 -11.05 2.78 18.22
N PRO A 716 -10.50 3.84 18.83
CA PRO A 716 -9.22 4.41 18.42
C PRO A 716 -8.05 3.44 18.63
N ALA A 717 -8.11 2.62 19.69
CA ALA A 717 -7.09 1.63 20.02
C ALA A 717 -6.95 0.56 18.91
N LEU A 718 -8.04 0.01 18.39
CA LEU A 718 -7.95 -0.96 17.29
C LEU A 718 -7.49 -0.34 15.96
N ARG A 719 -7.90 0.90 15.68
CA ARG A 719 -7.52 1.60 14.44
C ARG A 719 -6.08 2.08 14.43
N ARG A 720 -5.63 2.76 15.50
CA ARG A 720 -4.38 3.53 15.52
C ARG A 720 -3.45 3.18 16.69
N GLY A 721 -3.95 2.46 17.70
CA GLY A 721 -3.18 2.16 18.91
C GLY A 721 -2.00 1.23 18.67
N THR A 722 -0.94 1.39 19.47
CA THR A 722 0.21 0.47 19.47
C THR A 722 -0.23 -0.91 19.97
N GLN A 723 0.48 -1.95 19.53
CA GLN A 723 0.30 -3.32 20.02
C GLN A 723 1.37 -3.66 21.04
N GLN A 724 0.98 -4.29 22.15
CA GLN A 724 1.88 -4.96 23.08
C GLN A 724 1.42 -6.42 23.25
N THR A 725 2.25 -7.38 22.82
CA THR A 725 2.07 -8.80 23.17
C THR A 725 2.27 -8.98 24.68
N LEU A 726 1.32 -9.67 25.32
CA LEU A 726 1.30 -9.95 26.76
C LEU A 726 1.62 -11.42 27.06
N GLN A 727 1.13 -12.32 26.22
CA GLN A 727 1.41 -13.76 26.27
C GLN A 727 1.41 -14.30 24.83
N ALA A 728 2.39 -15.13 24.52
CA ALA A 728 2.41 -16.00 23.34
C ALA A 728 3.05 -17.32 23.78
N ASP A 729 2.40 -18.43 23.46
CA ASP A 729 2.95 -19.78 23.63
C ASP A 729 2.45 -20.69 22.49
N LYS A 730 2.66 -22.01 22.62
CA LYS A 730 2.19 -23.00 21.65
C LYS A 730 0.70 -22.84 21.30
N ASP A 731 -0.16 -22.60 22.28
CA ASP A 731 -1.61 -22.74 22.13
C ASP A 731 -2.42 -21.52 22.57
N THR A 732 -1.80 -20.49 23.14
CA THR A 732 -2.47 -19.24 23.55
C THR A 732 -1.75 -17.98 23.07
N TYR A 733 -2.54 -16.93 22.82
CA TYR A 733 -2.07 -15.58 22.51
C TYR A 733 -2.89 -14.54 23.26
N ALA A 734 -2.25 -13.52 23.79
CA ALA A 734 -2.91 -12.31 24.29
C ALA A 734 -2.07 -11.06 23.99
N PHE A 735 -2.72 -10.00 23.55
CA PHE A 735 -2.12 -8.70 23.31
C PHE A 735 -3.09 -7.58 23.68
N VAL A 736 -2.54 -6.42 24.01
CA VAL A 736 -3.32 -5.18 24.18
C VAL A 736 -3.06 -4.24 23.01
N ARG A 737 -4.11 -3.55 22.58
CA ARG A 737 -4.06 -2.39 21.70
C ARG A 737 -4.38 -1.15 22.53
N ASP A 738 -3.56 -0.11 22.48
CA ASP A 738 -3.81 1.15 23.20
C ASP A 738 -3.45 2.38 22.36
N ALA A 739 -4.32 3.38 22.37
CA ALA A 739 -4.11 4.68 21.72
C ALA A 739 -3.62 5.78 22.68
N GLY A 740 -3.43 5.46 23.97
CA GLY A 740 -3.03 6.41 25.01
C GLY A 740 -4.19 7.30 25.51
N ASP A 741 -5.43 6.95 25.17
CA ASP A 741 -6.65 7.67 25.58
C ASP A 741 -7.34 7.06 26.81
N GLY A 742 -6.71 6.05 27.42
CA GLY A 742 -7.23 5.33 28.59
C GLY A 742 -8.26 4.25 28.27
N ARG A 743 -8.46 3.91 26.99
CA ARG A 743 -9.37 2.84 26.54
C ARG A 743 -8.62 1.72 25.79
N PRO A 744 -7.73 0.98 26.46
CA PRO A 744 -7.06 -0.16 25.86
C PRO A 744 -8.06 -1.28 25.56
N VAL A 745 -7.88 -1.95 24.42
CA VAL A 745 -8.63 -3.16 24.02
C VAL A 745 -7.71 -4.36 24.20
N LEU A 746 -8.12 -5.31 25.02
CA LEU A 746 -7.38 -6.55 25.28
C LEU A 746 -7.97 -7.68 24.41
N VAL A 747 -7.13 -8.30 23.58
CA VAL A 747 -7.49 -9.47 22.77
C VAL A 747 -6.79 -10.69 23.35
N ALA A 748 -7.51 -11.80 23.51
CA ALA A 748 -6.96 -13.08 23.93
C ALA A 748 -7.61 -14.24 23.19
N MET A 749 -6.84 -15.26 22.82
CA MET A 749 -7.31 -16.42 22.05
C MET A 749 -6.57 -17.71 22.41
N SER A 750 -7.27 -18.84 22.33
CA SER A 750 -6.78 -20.17 22.70
C SER A 750 -7.15 -21.19 21.63
N LYS A 751 -6.16 -21.87 21.05
CA LYS A 751 -6.35 -23.03 20.15
C LYS A 751 -6.23 -24.38 20.86
N ALA A 752 -6.09 -24.37 22.19
CA ALA A 752 -6.09 -25.60 22.97
C ALA A 752 -7.47 -26.27 22.97
N SER A 753 -7.50 -27.60 23.07
CA SER A 753 -8.71 -28.43 23.17
C SER A 753 -9.42 -28.36 24.52
N THR A 754 -8.96 -27.51 25.44
CA THR A 754 -9.58 -27.22 26.72
C THR A 754 -9.45 -25.74 27.03
N ALA A 755 -10.40 -25.22 27.81
CA ALA A 755 -10.40 -23.83 28.22
C ALA A 755 -9.12 -23.45 29.02
N LYS A 756 -8.64 -22.23 28.78
CA LYS A 756 -7.38 -21.69 29.33
C LYS A 756 -7.65 -20.44 30.14
N THR A 757 -7.25 -20.45 31.41
CA THR A 757 -7.22 -19.24 32.24
C THR A 757 -5.94 -18.46 31.94
N PHE A 758 -6.09 -17.26 31.40
CA PHE A 758 -5.01 -16.28 31.26
C PHE A 758 -4.75 -15.64 32.62
N ALA A 759 -3.49 -15.33 32.92
CA ALA A 759 -3.07 -14.64 34.14
C ALA A 759 -2.13 -13.49 33.75
N LEU A 760 -2.73 -12.40 33.24
CA LEU A 760 -1.96 -11.36 32.55
C LEU A 760 -1.08 -10.59 33.54
N SER A 761 0.21 -10.51 33.21
CA SER A 761 1.21 -9.72 33.93
C SER A 761 1.94 -8.80 32.95
N GLY A 762 2.31 -7.59 33.39
CA GLY A 762 3.00 -6.60 32.54
C GLY A 762 2.10 -5.77 31.61
N ALA A 763 0.77 -5.89 31.71
CA ALA A 763 -0.18 -4.98 31.06
C ALA A 763 -0.62 -3.87 32.03
N GLU A 764 -0.50 -2.60 31.65
CA GLU A 764 -1.04 -1.47 32.43
C GLU A 764 -2.55 -1.26 32.16
N LEU A 765 -3.33 -2.32 32.29
CA LEU A 765 -4.79 -2.24 32.14
C LEU A 765 -5.42 -1.52 33.34
N PRO A 766 -6.32 -0.54 33.13
CA PRO A 766 -7.11 0.06 34.19
C PRO A 766 -7.91 -0.99 34.97
N ALA A 767 -7.93 -0.87 36.30
CA ALA A 767 -8.76 -1.70 37.17
C ALA A 767 -10.25 -1.43 36.91
N GLY A 768 -11.08 -2.46 36.76
CA GLY A 768 -12.51 -2.26 36.56
C GLY A 768 -13.27 -3.46 35.99
N SER A 769 -14.53 -3.22 35.63
CA SER A 769 -15.34 -4.15 34.84
C SER A 769 -15.03 -3.96 33.35
N TYR A 770 -14.88 -5.06 32.64
CA TYR A 770 -14.71 -5.16 31.19
C TYR A 770 -15.87 -5.98 30.61
N VAL A 771 -16.18 -5.76 29.34
CA VAL A 771 -17.13 -6.56 28.56
C VAL A 771 -16.36 -7.26 27.46
N ASP A 772 -16.56 -8.57 27.30
CA ASP A 772 -16.19 -9.25 26.06
C ASP A 772 -17.19 -8.89 24.97
N VAL A 773 -16.77 -8.14 23.94
CA VAL A 773 -17.65 -7.68 22.86
C VAL A 773 -18.22 -8.84 22.03
N LEU A 774 -17.56 -10.01 22.07
CA LEU A 774 -18.00 -11.20 21.34
C LEU A 774 -19.18 -11.91 22.03
N SER A 775 -19.05 -12.21 23.33
CA SER A 775 -20.08 -12.94 24.11
C SER A 775 -21.04 -12.07 24.92
N GLY A 776 -20.67 -10.81 25.23
CA GLY A 776 -21.36 -9.95 26.18
C GLY A 776 -21.05 -10.25 27.67
N GLU A 777 -20.15 -11.19 27.97
CA GLU A 777 -19.79 -11.53 29.35
C GLU A 777 -19.05 -10.37 30.06
N GLN A 778 -19.42 -10.08 31.31
CA GLN A 778 -18.69 -9.11 32.15
C GLN A 778 -17.56 -9.78 32.94
N ILE A 779 -16.36 -9.22 32.84
CA ILE A 779 -15.12 -9.73 33.42
C ILE A 779 -14.52 -8.66 34.33
N SER A 780 -14.13 -9.03 35.55
CA SER A 780 -13.47 -8.10 36.49
C SER A 780 -11.95 -8.17 36.35
N VAL A 781 -11.34 -7.05 35.95
CA VAL A 781 -9.89 -6.88 35.83
C VAL A 781 -9.34 -6.30 37.13
N GLY A 782 -8.46 -7.07 37.78
CA GLY A 782 -7.69 -6.63 38.93
C GLY A 782 -6.73 -5.49 38.56
N GLY A 783 -6.55 -4.54 39.48
CA GLY A 783 -5.64 -3.40 39.26
C GLY A 783 -4.17 -3.78 39.28
N ALA A 784 -3.34 -2.89 38.71
CA ALA A 784 -1.90 -3.04 38.55
C ALA A 784 -1.21 -3.69 39.78
N GLY A 785 -0.72 -4.93 39.59
CA GLY A 785 -0.09 -5.75 40.63
C GLY A 785 -0.87 -7.02 41.00
N VAL A 786 -2.17 -7.09 40.72
CA VAL A 786 -2.98 -8.32 40.82
C VAL A 786 -3.48 -8.67 39.42
N GLY A 787 -2.80 -9.60 38.75
CA GLY A 787 -3.02 -9.91 37.34
C GLY A 787 -4.47 -10.31 37.03
N ALA A 788 -4.98 -9.83 35.89
CA ALA A 788 -6.30 -10.18 35.41
C ALA A 788 -6.39 -11.68 35.12
N THR A 789 -7.32 -12.37 35.79
CA THR A 789 -7.62 -13.78 35.56
C THR A 789 -8.97 -13.96 34.91
N PHE A 790 -8.99 -14.44 33.68
CA PHE A 790 -10.20 -14.80 32.94
C PHE A 790 -9.93 -16.04 32.09
N THR A 791 -10.99 -16.76 31.75
CA THR A 791 -10.90 -17.98 30.95
C THR A 791 -11.31 -17.69 29.52
N VAL A 792 -10.54 -18.22 28.57
CA VAL A 792 -10.90 -18.33 27.15
C VAL A 792 -11.15 -19.80 26.85
N ASP A 793 -12.26 -20.09 26.19
CA ASP A 793 -12.72 -21.45 25.94
C ASP A 793 -11.92 -22.14 24.82
N SER A 794 -12.14 -23.44 24.61
CA SER A 794 -11.50 -24.21 23.54
C SER A 794 -11.77 -23.60 22.17
N LEU A 795 -10.75 -23.50 21.31
CA LEU A 795 -10.83 -22.95 19.93
C LEU A 795 -11.55 -21.60 19.85
N SER A 796 -11.28 -20.69 20.79
CA SER A 796 -12.03 -19.43 20.90
C SER A 796 -11.15 -18.19 21.11
N ALA A 797 -11.78 -17.02 21.01
CA ALA A 797 -11.18 -15.73 21.30
C ALA A 797 -12.15 -14.84 22.10
N ARG A 798 -11.60 -13.87 22.83
CA ARG A 798 -12.31 -12.83 23.57
C ARG A 798 -11.68 -11.46 23.26
N VAL A 799 -12.51 -10.43 23.17
CA VAL A 799 -12.11 -9.04 22.88
C VAL A 799 -12.70 -8.14 23.95
N LEU A 800 -11.88 -7.83 24.95
CA LEU A 800 -12.28 -7.17 26.18
C LEU A 800 -12.09 -5.65 26.07
N VAL A 801 -13.18 -4.92 26.22
CA VAL A 801 -13.21 -3.45 26.33
C VAL A 801 -13.68 -3.05 27.73
N SER A 802 -13.38 -1.83 28.19
CA SER A 802 -13.94 -1.36 29.47
C SER A 802 -15.47 -1.32 29.40
N ALA A 803 -16.16 -1.71 30.48
CA ALA A 803 -17.61 -1.57 30.58
C ALA A 803 -18.10 -0.11 30.51
N MET A 804 -17.18 0.85 30.66
CA MET A 804 -17.42 2.29 30.49
C MET A 804 -17.13 2.80 29.06
N ASP A 805 -16.55 1.98 28.18
CA ASP A 805 -16.25 2.39 26.80
C ASP A 805 -17.54 2.61 26.00
N PRO A 806 -17.73 3.74 25.30
CA PRO A 806 -18.85 3.93 24.37
C PRO A 806 -18.82 2.98 23.16
N CYS A 807 -17.72 2.27 22.90
CA CYS A 807 -17.56 1.34 21.76
C CYS A 807 -17.92 -0.12 22.04
N ARG A 808 -18.56 -0.42 23.18
CA ARG A 808 -18.93 -1.79 23.62
C ARG A 808 -20.23 -2.31 23.01
#